data_AF-V6TTT2-F1
#
_entry.id   AF-V6TTT2-F1
#
_cell.length_a   1.000
_cell.length_b   1.000
_cell.length_c   1.000
_cell.angle_alpha   90.00
_cell.angle_beta   90.00
_cell.angle_gamma   90.00
#
_symmetry.space_group_name_H-M   'P 1'
#
loop_
_entity.id
_entity.type
_entity.pdbx_description
1 polymer ?
#
loop_
_entity_poly.entity_id
_entity_poly.type
_entity_poly.pdbx_seq_one_letter_code
_entity_poly.pdbx_strand_id
1 'polypeptide(L)'
;MRGRVSRLVRQIVTALQLWCIYSSSDMDLHPPLGRCYNVSAAPGSGVRREARGGACVRYAEEVTDRTKEPRTNCQPNPSGGDGTCKVCGVHVSESEYCSQCNEDATYAPVNGQCADVSTEGQDKTLCPQHAAGKCTQCGGNSLLYMGGCYEASEGKPGHNLCTLASNGVCTEAAPGYFLNPLRASDKDSVVSCSDTTGFTDTDKTYKGVQYCEACDGSALTNAAGGTAKCTRCQEQKYLKGNECVADASACGTGYAAKEDSDSGNRCIKCDDAASGGIADCTQCAAITSPTRSGAPLVTCSQCTNSKKVQPDRKGCIDTCPDNSSETSGVCECTEGYTPDAAGTGCTQNTAPQCTTPGCKACDNPAKDSEVCTECNESKYLTPTSQCIDDCGKLGNYYGADDKTCKECTIVNCAECNTDGSCKTCCTGFYLDSKECKACDSSCKSCSGATAEDCTECPAGKILKYSGAEGQCIEQCVVNTDQASGNCKACDLTVEGTKYCSECSESDEYPQNGVCAPKATRAATCNDGTIQNGVCNACSAGYFRMNGGCYETSRYPGKSVCTTVASSGGTCQTAAPGYKVDGGTLVTCPEGCSACTSSTACTTCADGYVLVGTACSKCDASCLTCETSASTCKACASGYYKSNSKCIACDKSDGSITGVKGCASCAAPSGSTGPVLCYLVGMVLLAPSPHVPVGMSALLLVSHVSPAPCWVRRMVAERPQGSE
;
A
#
# COMPACT_ATOMS: atom_id res chain seq x y z
N MET A 1 25.24 13.24 -51.91
CA MET A 1 24.66 12.43 -53.01
C MET A 1 23.91 11.23 -52.42
N ARG A 2 23.02 10.58 -53.19
CA ARG A 2 22.25 9.35 -52.82
C ARG A 2 23.21 8.16 -52.54
N GLY A 3 22.87 7.04 -51.88
CA GLY A 3 21.64 6.50 -51.27
C GLY A 3 22.01 5.27 -50.40
N ARG A 4 21.25 4.86 -49.37
CA ARG A 4 20.08 3.93 -49.36
C ARG A 4 20.32 2.48 -49.85
N VAL A 5 19.96 1.50 -48.97
CA VAL A 5 19.22 0.22 -49.27
C VAL A 5 20.08 -0.93 -49.90
N SER A 6 19.93 -2.26 -49.64
CA SER A 6 18.92 -3.08 -48.92
C SER A 6 19.43 -4.45 -48.35
N ARG A 7 18.58 -5.01 -47.49
CA ARG A 7 18.18 -6.41 -47.11
C ARG A 7 18.67 -7.68 -47.87
N LEU A 8 18.39 -8.81 -47.17
CA LEU A 8 18.16 -10.25 -47.54
C LEU A 8 19.33 -11.18 -47.14
N VAL A 9 19.21 -12.17 -46.23
CA VAL A 9 18.21 -13.25 -45.96
C VAL A 9 18.25 -14.41 -46.99
N ARG A 10 18.85 -15.55 -46.60
CA ARG A 10 18.22 -16.90 -46.67
C ARG A 10 19.01 -18.00 -45.94
N GLN A 11 18.30 -19.09 -45.63
CA GLN A 11 18.73 -20.28 -44.87
C GLN A 11 19.49 -21.30 -45.74
N ILE A 12 20.28 -22.18 -45.10
CA ILE A 12 20.46 -23.58 -45.55
C ILE A 12 20.34 -24.50 -44.33
N VAL A 13 19.65 -25.63 -44.52
CA VAL A 13 19.51 -26.75 -43.58
C VAL A 13 20.29 -27.93 -44.13
N THR A 14 21.02 -28.65 -43.28
CA THR A 14 21.35 -30.06 -43.53
C THR A 14 21.55 -30.80 -42.20
N ALA A 15 21.02 -32.02 -42.14
CA ALA A 15 21.08 -32.90 -40.98
C ALA A 15 22.11 -34.02 -41.17
N LEU A 16 22.50 -34.67 -40.08
CA LEU A 16 22.90 -36.08 -40.11
C LEU A 16 22.44 -36.78 -38.83
N GLN A 17 21.92 -37.99 -38.95
CA GLN A 17 21.40 -38.81 -37.84
C GLN A 17 22.37 -39.93 -37.45
N LEU A 18 21.91 -40.74 -36.48
CA LEU A 18 22.15 -42.19 -36.32
C LEU A 18 23.38 -42.62 -35.50
N TRP A 19 23.11 -43.06 -34.26
CA TRP A 19 23.00 -44.50 -33.93
C TRP A 19 22.17 -44.73 -32.65
N CYS A 20 21.41 -45.83 -32.62
CA CYS A 20 20.66 -46.33 -31.47
C CYS A 20 21.37 -47.53 -30.85
N ILE A 21 21.01 -47.96 -29.62
CA ILE A 21 20.68 -49.35 -29.24
C ILE A 21 20.29 -49.47 -27.74
N TYR A 22 19.09 -50.01 -27.50
CA TYR A 22 18.54 -50.78 -26.34
C TYR A 22 18.61 -50.26 -24.87
N SER A 23 17.80 -50.77 -23.92
CA SER A 23 16.35 -51.14 -23.81
C SER A 23 16.10 -51.82 -22.43
N SER A 24 14.84 -51.81 -21.94
CA SER A 24 14.30 -52.60 -20.79
C SER A 24 14.77 -52.21 -19.37
N SER A 25 13.94 -52.34 -18.31
CA SER A 25 12.53 -52.79 -18.21
C SER A 25 11.89 -52.38 -16.86
N ASP A 26 10.57 -52.52 -16.75
CA ASP A 26 9.68 -52.09 -15.65
C ASP A 26 9.93 -52.68 -14.25
N MET A 27 9.44 -51.97 -13.22
CA MET A 27 8.58 -52.55 -12.16
C MET A 27 7.83 -51.47 -11.35
N ASP A 28 6.51 -51.62 -11.22
CA ASP A 28 5.63 -50.84 -10.34
C ASP A 28 5.74 -51.21 -8.86
N LEU A 29 5.47 -50.23 -7.97
CA LEU A 29 4.76 -50.39 -6.68
C LEU A 29 4.43 -49.01 -6.06
N HIS A 30 3.33 -48.91 -5.30
CA HIS A 30 2.71 -47.63 -4.90
C HIS A 30 2.37 -47.56 -3.37
N PRO A 31 1.85 -46.44 -2.82
CA PRO A 31 2.44 -45.61 -1.74
C PRO A 31 1.77 -45.87 -0.34
N PRO A 32 2.14 -45.26 0.82
CA PRO A 32 2.01 -43.80 1.10
C PRO A 32 2.94 -43.17 2.20
N LEU A 33 2.63 -41.89 2.54
CA LEU A 33 2.89 -41.10 3.78
C LEU A 33 3.89 -39.91 3.71
N GLY A 34 3.40 -38.72 4.13
CA GLY A 34 4.21 -37.84 5.01
C GLY A 34 4.70 -36.46 4.53
N ARG A 35 3.79 -35.50 4.29
CA ARG A 35 3.87 -34.02 4.46
C ARG A 35 5.23 -33.32 4.79
N CYS A 36 5.47 -32.17 4.14
CA CYS A 36 6.07 -30.94 4.73
C CYS A 36 5.61 -29.67 3.98
N TYR A 37 5.84 -28.47 4.53
CA TYR A 37 5.09 -27.22 4.24
C TYR A 37 5.98 -25.95 4.19
N ASN A 38 5.61 -24.94 3.36
CA ASN A 38 5.65 -23.46 3.57
C ASN A 38 5.52 -22.73 2.19
N VAL A 39 4.69 -21.69 1.96
CA VAL A 39 4.62 -20.30 2.52
C VAL A 39 5.77 -19.44 1.95
N SER A 40 5.58 -18.32 1.21
CA SER A 40 4.44 -17.38 1.02
C SER A 40 4.29 -16.86 -0.42
N ALA A 41 3.10 -16.35 -0.81
CA ALA A 41 2.90 -15.42 -1.95
C ALA A 41 1.61 -14.58 -1.76
N ALA A 42 1.54 -13.41 -2.41
CA ALA A 42 0.59 -12.30 -2.16
C ALA A 42 -0.88 -12.54 -2.61
N PRO A 43 -1.86 -11.74 -2.13
CA PRO A 43 -3.29 -11.94 -2.41
C PRO A 43 -3.75 -11.27 -3.72
N GLY A 44 -4.64 -11.96 -4.46
CA GLY A 44 -5.28 -11.43 -5.67
C GLY A 44 -5.59 -12.51 -6.70
N SER A 45 -6.78 -13.12 -6.59
CA SER A 45 -7.35 -14.16 -7.49
C SER A 45 -6.45 -15.36 -7.82
N GLY A 46 -6.75 -16.52 -7.22
CA GLY A 46 -5.98 -17.74 -7.46
C GLY A 46 -6.72 -19.02 -7.08
N VAL A 47 -7.55 -19.54 -7.98
CA VAL A 47 -8.06 -20.91 -7.91
C VAL A 47 -6.88 -21.87 -7.92
N ARG A 48 -6.73 -22.71 -6.88
CA ARG A 48 -5.82 -23.86 -6.93
C ARG A 48 -6.59 -25.16 -7.15
N ARG A 49 -6.28 -25.83 -8.26
CA ARG A 49 -6.30 -27.30 -8.35
C ARG A 49 -4.89 -27.78 -8.69
N GLU A 50 -4.46 -28.88 -8.09
CA GLU A 50 -3.16 -29.47 -8.37
C GLU A 50 -3.15 -30.19 -9.73
N ALA A 51 -2.04 -30.09 -10.46
CA ALA A 51 -1.73 -30.94 -11.61
C ALA A 51 -0.32 -31.51 -11.45
N ARG A 52 -0.16 -32.83 -11.66
CA ARG A 52 1.13 -33.52 -11.57
C ARG A 52 1.90 -33.39 -12.90
N GLY A 53 3.21 -33.13 -12.83
CA GLY A 53 4.13 -33.18 -13.97
C GLY A 53 4.79 -31.83 -14.24
N GLY A 54 6.07 -31.70 -13.88
CA GLY A 54 6.76 -30.41 -13.92
C GLY A 54 7.30 -30.04 -15.30
N ALA A 55 6.86 -28.89 -15.82
CA ALA A 55 7.61 -28.04 -16.75
C ALA A 55 7.04 -26.60 -16.71
N CYS A 56 7.70 -25.68 -16.01
CA CYS A 56 7.27 -24.28 -15.98
C CYS A 56 7.78 -23.54 -17.23
N VAL A 57 6.96 -23.47 -18.29
CA VAL A 57 7.12 -22.48 -19.35
C VAL A 57 6.21 -21.30 -19.04
N ARG A 58 6.81 -20.12 -18.82
CA ARG A 58 6.08 -18.87 -18.58
C ARG A 58 5.41 -18.41 -19.87
N TYR A 59 4.14 -18.75 -20.06
CA TYR A 59 3.29 -17.98 -20.96
C TYR A 59 3.04 -16.61 -20.34
N ALA A 60 3.53 -15.56 -21.01
CA ALA A 60 2.96 -14.25 -20.84
C ALA A 60 1.64 -14.22 -21.61
N GLU A 61 0.57 -13.70 -21.00
CA GLU A 61 -0.57 -13.23 -21.78
C GLU A 61 -0.12 -11.99 -22.57
N GLU A 62 0.36 -12.20 -23.79
CA GLU A 62 0.17 -11.18 -24.81
C GLU A 62 -1.35 -11.01 -24.98
N VAL A 63 -1.84 -9.78 -24.76
CA VAL A 63 -3.19 -9.38 -25.15
C VAL A 63 -3.26 -9.36 -26.67
N THR A 64 -3.36 -10.55 -27.27
CA THR A 64 -3.70 -10.70 -28.68
C THR A 64 -5.16 -10.31 -28.84
N ASP A 65 -5.37 -9.22 -29.58
CA ASP A 65 -6.68 -8.70 -29.95
C ASP A 65 -7.48 -9.76 -30.72
N ARG A 66 -8.29 -10.52 -29.96
CA ARG A 66 -9.37 -11.35 -30.47
C ARG A 66 -10.67 -10.65 -30.11
N THR A 67 -11.12 -9.79 -31.03
CA THR A 67 -12.52 -9.36 -31.23
C THR A 67 -13.47 -9.77 -30.09
N LYS A 68 -13.39 -9.05 -28.97
CA LYS A 68 -14.48 -9.04 -27.98
C LYS A 68 -15.66 -8.37 -28.68
N GLU A 69 -16.65 -9.15 -29.09
CA GLU A 69 -17.97 -8.56 -29.28
C GLU A 69 -18.40 -7.97 -27.93
N PRO A 70 -18.90 -6.72 -27.89
CA PRO A 70 -19.29 -6.09 -26.65
C PRO A 70 -20.49 -6.86 -26.08
N ARG A 71 -20.31 -7.49 -24.91
CA ARG A 71 -21.42 -8.06 -24.14
C ARG A 71 -22.32 -6.91 -23.69
N THR A 72 -23.31 -6.58 -24.51
CA THR A 72 -24.40 -5.68 -24.12
C THR A 72 -25.20 -6.36 -23.01
N ASN A 73 -25.27 -5.70 -21.84
CA ASN A 73 -26.20 -6.07 -20.78
C ASN A 73 -27.64 -6.10 -21.34
N CYS A 74 -28.53 -6.94 -20.79
CA CYS A 74 -29.90 -7.03 -21.28
C CYS A 74 -30.57 -5.65 -21.37
N GLN A 75 -31.30 -5.41 -22.46
CA GLN A 75 -32.08 -4.18 -22.68
C GLN A 75 -33.54 -4.58 -22.90
N PRO A 76 -34.47 -4.21 -22.00
CA PRO A 76 -35.87 -4.55 -22.16
C PRO A 76 -36.49 -3.65 -23.23
N ASN A 77 -37.16 -4.27 -24.20
CA ASN A 77 -37.94 -3.58 -25.21
C ASN A 77 -39.39 -4.13 -25.17
N PRO A 78 -40.27 -3.61 -24.31
CA PRO A 78 -41.62 -4.14 -24.11
C PRO A 78 -42.58 -4.05 -25.32
N SER A 79 -42.11 -3.48 -26.43
CA SER A 79 -42.86 -3.34 -27.69
C SER A 79 -42.02 -3.77 -28.91
N GLY A 80 -40.96 -4.55 -28.67
CA GLY A 80 -40.16 -5.17 -29.74
C GLY A 80 -40.85 -6.41 -30.34
N GLY A 81 -40.35 -6.86 -31.49
CA GLY A 81 -40.81 -8.10 -32.15
C GLY A 81 -39.87 -9.29 -31.90
N ASP A 82 -39.83 -10.20 -32.86
CA ASP A 82 -38.96 -11.37 -32.96
C ASP A 82 -37.53 -11.11 -32.46
N GLY A 83 -36.97 -12.07 -31.69
CA GLY A 83 -35.60 -11.99 -31.16
C GLY A 83 -35.34 -10.89 -30.11
N THR A 84 -36.32 -10.06 -29.77
CA THR A 84 -36.14 -8.99 -28.76
C THR A 84 -36.65 -9.38 -27.37
N CYS A 85 -35.98 -8.89 -26.34
CA CYS A 85 -36.33 -9.17 -24.95
C CYS A 85 -37.48 -8.29 -24.45
N LYS A 86 -38.47 -8.90 -23.81
CA LYS A 86 -39.60 -8.22 -23.16
C LYS A 86 -39.28 -7.82 -21.72
N VAL A 87 -38.64 -8.73 -20.99
CA VAL A 87 -38.32 -8.57 -19.57
C VAL A 87 -36.89 -9.03 -19.31
N CYS A 88 -36.03 -8.11 -18.86
CA CYS A 88 -34.76 -8.44 -18.21
C CYS A 88 -35.03 -8.74 -16.73
N GLY A 89 -34.28 -9.66 -16.13
CA GLY A 89 -34.46 -10.02 -14.72
C GLY A 89 -33.78 -11.31 -14.27
N VAL A 90 -32.99 -11.96 -15.14
CA VAL A 90 -32.08 -13.02 -14.72
C VAL A 90 -30.71 -12.39 -14.48
N HIS A 91 -30.31 -12.27 -13.22
CA HIS A 91 -28.96 -11.83 -12.85
C HIS A 91 -28.04 -13.04 -12.67
N VAL A 92 -26.92 -13.05 -13.40
CA VAL A 92 -25.88 -14.07 -13.26
C VAL A 92 -24.51 -13.38 -13.26
N SER A 93 -23.77 -13.54 -12.17
CA SER A 93 -22.54 -12.76 -11.92
C SER A 93 -22.84 -11.25 -12.03
N GLU A 94 -22.04 -10.49 -12.79
CA GLU A 94 -22.21 -9.04 -13.00
C GLU A 94 -23.13 -8.69 -14.19
N SER A 95 -23.81 -9.68 -14.80
CA SER A 95 -24.59 -9.50 -16.03
C SER A 95 -26.07 -9.81 -15.83
N GLU A 96 -26.91 -9.02 -16.49
CA GLU A 96 -28.36 -9.20 -16.55
C GLU A 96 -28.76 -9.77 -17.91
N TYR A 97 -29.69 -10.73 -17.87
CA TYR A 97 -30.14 -11.55 -18.99
C TYR A 97 -31.67 -11.54 -19.12
N CYS A 98 -32.14 -11.92 -20.31
CA CYS A 98 -33.55 -11.95 -20.63
C CYS A 98 -34.30 -13.09 -19.91
N SER A 99 -35.42 -12.78 -19.26
CA SER A 99 -36.33 -13.75 -18.61
C SER A 99 -37.62 -13.99 -19.38
N GLN A 100 -37.92 -13.18 -20.41
CA GLN A 100 -39.08 -13.34 -21.29
C GLN A 100 -38.87 -12.62 -22.63
N CYS A 101 -39.21 -13.28 -23.73
CA CYS A 101 -39.19 -12.72 -25.08
C CYS A 101 -40.51 -12.03 -25.45
N ASN A 102 -40.47 -11.13 -26.45
CA ASN A 102 -41.68 -10.45 -26.92
C ASN A 102 -42.57 -11.35 -27.78
N GLU A 103 -41.98 -12.00 -28.78
CA GLU A 103 -42.67 -12.97 -29.61
C GLU A 103 -42.85 -14.27 -28.82
N ASP A 104 -44.10 -14.61 -28.52
CA ASP A 104 -44.42 -15.53 -27.43
C ASP A 104 -44.77 -16.96 -27.87
N ALA A 105 -44.99 -17.14 -29.18
CA ALA A 105 -45.35 -18.40 -29.83
C ALA A 105 -44.13 -19.18 -30.37
N THR A 106 -43.02 -18.51 -30.70
CA THR A 106 -41.85 -19.12 -31.34
C THR A 106 -40.51 -18.84 -30.66
N TYR A 107 -40.37 -17.74 -29.91
CA TYR A 107 -39.11 -17.38 -29.24
C TYR A 107 -39.13 -17.68 -27.74
N ALA A 108 -37.95 -18.00 -27.18
CA ALA A 108 -37.74 -18.13 -25.74
C ALA A 108 -36.29 -17.81 -25.35
N PRO A 109 -36.00 -17.54 -24.06
CA PRO A 109 -34.65 -17.24 -23.62
C PRO A 109 -33.75 -18.49 -23.58
N VAL A 110 -32.76 -18.54 -24.47
CA VAL A 110 -31.69 -19.54 -24.48
C VAL A 110 -30.37 -18.83 -24.22
N ASN A 111 -29.63 -19.27 -23.21
CA ASN A 111 -28.44 -18.56 -22.70
C ASN A 111 -28.67 -17.06 -22.43
N GLY A 112 -29.90 -16.68 -22.04
CA GLY A 112 -30.27 -15.29 -21.75
C GLY A 112 -30.52 -14.40 -22.96
N GLN A 113 -30.50 -14.94 -24.19
CA GLN A 113 -30.88 -14.27 -25.43
C GLN A 113 -32.17 -14.88 -26.00
N CYS A 114 -32.97 -14.09 -26.70
CA CYS A 114 -34.20 -14.58 -27.33
C CYS A 114 -33.90 -15.29 -28.65
N ALA A 115 -33.99 -16.61 -28.65
CA ALA A 115 -33.76 -17.48 -29.81
C ALA A 115 -35.08 -18.09 -30.30
N ASP A 116 -35.16 -18.41 -31.60
CA ASP A 116 -36.27 -19.20 -32.17
C ASP A 116 -36.15 -20.65 -31.68
N VAL A 117 -37.15 -21.08 -30.92
CA VAL A 117 -37.28 -22.42 -30.35
C VAL A 117 -38.48 -23.16 -30.94
N SER A 118 -38.89 -22.78 -32.15
CA SER A 118 -39.87 -23.49 -32.99
C SER A 118 -39.20 -24.27 -34.13
N THR A 119 -38.07 -23.79 -34.65
CA THR A 119 -37.29 -24.43 -35.71
C THR A 119 -36.33 -25.50 -35.16
N GLU A 120 -36.18 -26.64 -35.85
CA GLU A 120 -35.23 -27.71 -35.48
C GLU A 120 -33.77 -27.20 -35.46
N GLY A 121 -33.08 -27.36 -34.33
CA GLY A 121 -31.73 -26.82 -34.13
C GLY A 121 -31.21 -26.95 -32.69
N GLN A 122 -30.09 -26.29 -32.39
CA GLN A 122 -29.52 -26.31 -31.03
C GLN A 122 -30.44 -25.62 -30.02
N ASP A 123 -30.99 -24.44 -30.33
CA ASP A 123 -31.86 -23.71 -29.40
C ASP A 123 -33.13 -24.49 -29.06
N LYS A 124 -33.71 -25.20 -30.04
CA LYS A 124 -34.80 -26.17 -29.82
C LYS A 124 -34.39 -27.36 -28.97
N THR A 125 -33.15 -27.84 -29.12
CA THR A 125 -32.61 -28.96 -28.32
C THR A 125 -32.41 -28.54 -26.85
N LEU A 126 -32.04 -27.28 -26.62
CA LEU A 126 -31.87 -26.71 -25.28
C LEU A 126 -33.22 -26.32 -24.66
N CYS A 127 -34.19 -25.86 -25.45
CA CYS A 127 -35.54 -25.45 -25.05
C CYS A 127 -36.61 -26.24 -25.83
N PRO A 128 -36.80 -27.54 -25.54
CA PRO A 128 -37.75 -28.39 -26.25
C PRO A 128 -39.21 -27.95 -26.08
N GLN A 129 -39.59 -27.37 -24.94
CA GLN A 129 -40.94 -26.82 -24.71
C GLN A 129 -40.87 -25.37 -24.26
N HIS A 130 -41.76 -24.55 -24.80
CA HIS A 130 -41.87 -23.12 -24.54
C HIS A 130 -43.34 -22.68 -24.53
N ALA A 131 -43.62 -21.60 -23.81
CA ALA A 131 -44.93 -20.94 -23.79
C ALA A 131 -44.78 -19.48 -23.32
N ALA A 132 -45.62 -18.59 -23.84
CA ALA A 132 -45.68 -17.18 -23.42
C ALA A 132 -44.31 -16.45 -23.46
N GLY A 133 -43.46 -16.78 -24.43
CA GLY A 133 -42.12 -16.18 -24.60
C GLY A 133 -41.10 -16.67 -23.58
N LYS A 134 -41.31 -17.85 -22.98
CA LYS A 134 -40.44 -18.48 -21.97
C LYS A 134 -40.22 -19.95 -22.28
N CYS A 135 -39.08 -20.49 -21.90
CA CYS A 135 -38.87 -21.94 -21.85
C CYS A 135 -39.65 -22.52 -20.67
N THR A 136 -40.38 -23.60 -20.92
CA THR A 136 -41.14 -24.36 -19.91
C THR A 136 -40.57 -25.74 -19.69
N GLN A 137 -39.72 -26.24 -20.59
CA GLN A 137 -38.89 -27.42 -20.38
C GLN A 137 -37.56 -27.27 -21.09
N CYS A 138 -36.46 -27.60 -20.40
CA CYS A 138 -35.10 -27.58 -20.92
C CYS A 138 -34.58 -28.97 -21.28
N GLY A 139 -33.55 -29.01 -22.14
CA GLY A 139 -32.94 -30.24 -22.66
C GLY A 139 -31.41 -30.17 -22.73
N GLY A 140 -30.79 -31.29 -23.13
CA GLY A 140 -29.34 -31.38 -23.32
C GLY A 140 -28.53 -31.05 -22.05
N ASN A 141 -27.45 -30.29 -22.23
CA ASN A 141 -26.53 -29.77 -21.21
C ASN A 141 -26.99 -28.45 -20.57
N SER A 142 -28.27 -28.09 -20.71
CA SER A 142 -28.84 -26.89 -20.08
C SER A 142 -29.60 -27.18 -18.79
N LEU A 143 -29.97 -26.12 -18.09
CA LEU A 143 -30.92 -26.13 -16.97
C LEU A 143 -32.01 -25.07 -17.17
N LEU A 144 -33.20 -25.32 -16.62
CA LEU A 144 -34.21 -24.28 -16.44
C LEU A 144 -33.81 -23.36 -15.28
N TYR A 145 -33.92 -22.05 -15.50
CA TYR A 145 -33.83 -21.03 -14.46
C TYR A 145 -34.65 -19.81 -14.86
N MET A 146 -35.63 -19.40 -14.03
CA MET A 146 -36.48 -18.22 -14.20
C MET A 146 -37.14 -18.08 -15.59
N GLY A 147 -37.46 -19.21 -16.24
CA GLY A 147 -38.13 -19.26 -17.56
C GLY A 147 -37.20 -19.20 -18.78
N GLY A 148 -35.89 -19.40 -18.61
CA GLY A 148 -34.94 -19.61 -19.70
C GLY A 148 -34.11 -20.88 -19.54
N CYS A 149 -33.57 -21.40 -20.65
CA CYS A 149 -32.66 -22.54 -20.65
C CYS A 149 -31.20 -22.08 -20.81
N TYR A 150 -30.35 -22.42 -19.84
CA TYR A 150 -28.96 -21.94 -19.77
C TYR A 150 -27.98 -23.11 -19.82
N GLU A 151 -27.00 -23.09 -20.72
CA GLU A 151 -25.99 -24.15 -20.84
C GLU A 151 -24.96 -24.10 -19.70
N ALA A 152 -24.68 -25.24 -19.06
CA ALA A 152 -23.66 -25.38 -18.02
C ALA A 152 -22.20 -25.40 -18.56
N SER A 153 -22.00 -25.18 -19.87
CA SER A 153 -20.68 -25.22 -20.52
C SER A 153 -19.83 -23.98 -20.17
N GLU A 154 -18.54 -24.18 -19.91
CA GLU A 154 -17.60 -23.09 -19.60
C GLU A 154 -17.68 -21.94 -20.62
N GLY A 155 -17.71 -20.69 -20.12
CA GLY A 155 -17.86 -19.48 -20.93
C GLY A 155 -19.31 -19.10 -21.29
N LYS A 156 -20.30 -19.97 -21.06
CA LYS A 156 -21.75 -19.67 -21.16
C LYS A 156 -22.29 -19.13 -19.82
N PRO A 157 -23.37 -18.33 -19.82
CA PRO A 157 -23.96 -17.82 -18.59
C PRO A 157 -24.47 -18.91 -17.65
N GLY A 158 -24.94 -20.06 -18.17
CA GLY A 158 -25.41 -21.16 -17.33
C GLY A 158 -24.32 -21.81 -16.48
N HIS A 159 -23.05 -21.73 -16.88
CA HIS A 159 -21.92 -22.24 -16.08
C HIS A 159 -21.81 -21.53 -14.72
N ASN A 160 -22.19 -20.25 -14.67
CA ASN A 160 -22.20 -19.44 -13.45
C ASN A 160 -23.45 -19.66 -12.58
N LEU A 161 -24.43 -20.43 -13.07
CA LEU A 161 -25.58 -20.95 -12.30
C LEU A 161 -25.32 -22.40 -11.84
N CYS A 162 -24.67 -23.18 -12.70
CA CYS A 162 -24.52 -24.62 -12.60
C CYS A 162 -23.27 -25.09 -13.34
N THR A 163 -22.34 -25.75 -12.66
CA THR A 163 -21.10 -26.26 -13.26
C THR A 163 -21.33 -27.55 -14.06
N LEU A 164 -22.39 -28.31 -13.77
CA LEU A 164 -22.73 -29.54 -14.49
C LEU A 164 -24.25 -29.76 -14.59
N ALA A 165 -24.79 -29.78 -15.81
CA ALA A 165 -26.20 -30.08 -16.08
C ALA A 165 -26.37 -31.22 -17.11
N SER A 166 -27.47 -31.96 -16.99
CA SER A 166 -27.82 -33.06 -17.88
C SER A 166 -29.34 -33.23 -18.00
N ASN A 167 -29.83 -33.47 -19.21
CA ASN A 167 -31.25 -33.63 -19.54
C ASN A 167 -32.14 -32.47 -19.05
N GLY A 168 -31.65 -31.23 -19.15
CA GLY A 168 -32.38 -30.04 -18.71
C GLY A 168 -32.31 -29.75 -17.20
N VAL A 169 -31.49 -30.50 -16.44
CA VAL A 169 -31.44 -30.44 -14.97
C VAL A 169 -30.02 -30.18 -14.46
N CYS A 170 -29.88 -29.23 -13.52
CA CYS A 170 -28.61 -29.05 -12.82
C CYS A 170 -28.28 -30.21 -11.87
N THR A 171 -27.04 -30.68 -11.91
CA THR A 171 -26.51 -31.74 -11.03
C THR A 171 -25.42 -31.24 -10.07
N GLU A 172 -24.73 -30.16 -10.42
CA GLU A 172 -23.74 -29.48 -9.56
C GLU A 172 -23.95 -27.96 -9.67
N ALA A 173 -24.38 -27.31 -8.59
CA ALA A 173 -24.65 -25.86 -8.58
C ALA A 173 -23.34 -25.07 -8.55
N ALA A 174 -23.31 -23.92 -9.22
CA ALA A 174 -22.17 -23.01 -9.18
C ALA A 174 -22.09 -22.25 -7.84
N PRO A 175 -20.91 -21.70 -7.46
CA PRO A 175 -20.79 -20.84 -6.30
C PRO A 175 -21.82 -19.69 -6.32
N GLY A 176 -22.48 -19.45 -5.19
CA GLY A 176 -23.59 -18.48 -5.09
C GLY A 176 -24.98 -19.06 -5.35
N TYR A 177 -25.09 -20.35 -5.68
CA TYR A 177 -26.35 -21.05 -5.90
C TYR A 177 -26.39 -22.39 -5.17
N PHE A 178 -27.59 -22.88 -4.85
CA PHE A 178 -27.81 -24.22 -4.34
C PHE A 178 -28.83 -24.99 -5.21
N LEU A 179 -28.71 -26.31 -5.26
CA LEU A 179 -29.62 -27.16 -6.03
C LEU A 179 -31.03 -27.11 -5.43
N ASN A 180 -32.04 -26.84 -6.26
CA ASN A 180 -33.44 -26.96 -5.87
C ASN A 180 -33.77 -28.45 -5.60
N PRO A 181 -34.32 -28.83 -4.43
CA PRO A 181 -34.73 -30.21 -4.16
C PRO A 181 -35.87 -30.71 -5.07
N LEU A 182 -36.62 -29.81 -5.70
CA LEU A 182 -37.69 -30.11 -6.66
C LEU A 182 -37.26 -29.97 -8.14
N ARG A 183 -35.97 -29.75 -8.42
CA ARG A 183 -35.47 -29.58 -9.80
C ARG A 183 -35.87 -30.73 -10.72
N ALA A 184 -36.27 -30.35 -11.92
CA ALA A 184 -36.67 -31.23 -13.01
C ALA A 184 -36.45 -30.45 -14.33
N SER A 185 -36.66 -31.07 -15.48
CA SER A 185 -36.45 -30.36 -16.77
C SER A 185 -37.45 -29.21 -16.96
N ASP A 186 -38.57 -29.23 -16.25
CA ASP A 186 -39.65 -28.25 -16.20
C ASP A 186 -39.64 -27.36 -14.94
N LYS A 187 -38.59 -27.42 -14.09
CA LYS A 187 -38.50 -26.66 -12.83
C LYS A 187 -37.12 -26.06 -12.61
N ASP A 188 -37.07 -24.83 -12.10
CA ASP A 188 -35.84 -24.10 -11.84
C ASP A 188 -34.84 -24.96 -11.06
N SER A 189 -33.68 -25.21 -11.66
CA SER A 189 -32.78 -26.25 -11.16
C SER A 189 -31.93 -25.80 -9.97
N VAL A 190 -31.74 -24.50 -9.82
CA VAL A 190 -30.96 -23.87 -8.76
C VAL A 190 -31.72 -22.67 -8.21
N VAL A 191 -31.41 -22.30 -6.96
CA VAL A 191 -31.87 -21.07 -6.32
C VAL A 191 -30.64 -20.30 -5.84
N SER A 192 -30.63 -18.97 -5.97
CA SER A 192 -29.52 -18.15 -5.50
C SER A 192 -29.43 -18.15 -3.97
N CYS A 193 -28.22 -18.20 -3.44
CA CYS A 193 -27.96 -18.08 -2.01
C CYS A 193 -28.48 -16.76 -1.41
N SER A 194 -28.62 -15.70 -2.20
CA SER A 194 -29.17 -14.40 -1.77
C SER A 194 -30.66 -14.19 -2.04
N ASP A 195 -31.35 -15.11 -2.75
CA ASP A 195 -32.75 -14.93 -3.12
C ASP A 195 -33.69 -15.27 -1.95
N THR A 196 -34.21 -14.24 -1.28
CA THR A 196 -35.16 -14.37 -0.17
C THR A 196 -36.58 -14.73 -0.61
N THR A 197 -36.90 -14.63 -1.90
CA THR A 197 -38.20 -15.04 -2.47
C THR A 197 -38.17 -16.55 -2.75
N GLY A 198 -37.16 -16.99 -3.49
CA GLY A 198 -36.89 -18.38 -3.79
C GLY A 198 -37.85 -19.01 -4.78
N PHE A 199 -37.63 -20.29 -5.05
CA PHE A 199 -38.52 -21.11 -5.85
C PHE A 199 -39.71 -21.61 -5.01
N THR A 200 -40.94 -21.43 -5.49
CA THR A 200 -42.15 -21.97 -4.85
C THR A 200 -42.92 -22.86 -5.80
N ASP A 201 -43.22 -24.09 -5.36
CA ASP A 201 -44.10 -25.03 -6.04
C ASP A 201 -45.11 -25.59 -5.04
N THR A 202 -46.40 -25.44 -5.37
CA THR A 202 -47.54 -25.82 -4.53
C THR A 202 -47.46 -25.20 -3.12
N ASP A 203 -47.03 -25.95 -2.11
CA ASP A 203 -46.92 -25.56 -0.70
C ASP A 203 -45.46 -25.44 -0.22
N LYS A 204 -44.48 -25.61 -1.10
CA LYS A 204 -43.05 -25.69 -0.77
C LYS A 204 -42.27 -24.53 -1.38
N THR A 205 -41.67 -23.72 -0.53
CA THR A 205 -40.74 -22.65 -0.92
C THR A 205 -39.31 -23.01 -0.52
N TYR A 206 -38.35 -22.87 -1.45
CA TYR A 206 -36.91 -23.02 -1.20
C TYR A 206 -36.22 -21.71 -1.51
N LYS A 207 -35.58 -21.10 -0.50
CA LYS A 207 -35.01 -19.75 -0.59
C LYS A 207 -33.62 -19.64 0.03
N GLY A 208 -32.90 -18.60 -0.36
CA GLY A 208 -31.65 -18.17 0.23
C GLY A 208 -31.83 -17.24 1.44
N VAL A 209 -30.72 -16.64 1.86
CA VAL A 209 -30.59 -15.69 2.97
C VAL A 209 -30.12 -14.35 2.41
N GLN A 210 -30.73 -13.24 2.84
CA GLN A 210 -30.37 -11.91 2.33
C GLN A 210 -28.87 -11.64 2.50
N TYR A 211 -28.24 -11.15 1.44
CA TYR A 211 -26.79 -10.86 1.37
C TYR A 211 -25.86 -12.06 1.60
N CYS A 212 -26.36 -13.29 1.42
CA CYS A 212 -25.53 -14.48 1.48
C CYS A 212 -24.87 -14.78 0.13
N GLU A 213 -23.54 -14.79 0.11
CA GLU A 213 -22.73 -15.01 -1.10
C GLU A 213 -22.44 -16.49 -1.35
N ALA A 214 -22.33 -17.30 -0.30
CA ALA A 214 -22.20 -18.76 -0.40
C ALA A 214 -23.07 -19.44 0.65
N CYS A 215 -23.73 -20.52 0.25
CA CYS A 215 -24.67 -21.25 1.09
C CYS A 215 -24.61 -22.76 0.82
N ASP A 216 -25.07 -23.53 1.79
CA ASP A 216 -25.21 -24.98 1.75
C ASP A 216 -26.69 -25.36 1.78
N GLY A 217 -27.17 -25.94 0.67
CA GLY A 217 -28.52 -26.47 0.54
C GLY A 217 -28.64 -27.98 0.80
N SER A 218 -27.55 -28.68 1.16
CA SER A 218 -27.51 -30.16 1.22
C SER A 218 -28.45 -30.78 2.26
N ALA A 219 -28.83 -30.02 3.29
CA ALA A 219 -29.81 -30.43 4.30
C ALA A 219 -31.28 -30.28 3.83
N LEU A 220 -31.54 -29.65 2.68
CA LEU A 220 -32.89 -29.47 2.13
C LEU A 220 -33.35 -30.73 1.39
N THR A 221 -34.63 -31.06 1.53
CA THR A 221 -35.23 -32.26 0.92
C THR A 221 -36.51 -31.89 0.19
N ASN A 222 -37.01 -32.76 -0.69
CA ASN A 222 -38.29 -32.57 -1.37
C ASN A 222 -39.53 -32.78 -0.46
N ALA A 223 -39.33 -33.14 0.81
CA ALA A 223 -40.41 -33.38 1.77
C ALA A 223 -41.08 -32.08 2.24
N ALA A 224 -40.30 -31.02 2.47
CA ALA A 224 -40.77 -29.73 2.96
C ALA A 224 -39.92 -28.58 2.42
N GLY A 225 -40.52 -27.40 2.26
CA GLY A 225 -39.80 -26.16 1.95
C GLY A 225 -38.81 -25.76 3.07
N GLY A 226 -37.83 -24.92 2.74
CA GLY A 226 -36.78 -24.54 3.67
C GLY A 226 -35.91 -23.38 3.18
N THR A 227 -34.99 -22.94 4.04
CA THR A 227 -34.00 -21.90 3.73
C THR A 227 -32.61 -22.51 3.72
N ALA A 228 -31.80 -22.19 2.71
CA ALA A 228 -30.41 -22.68 2.64
C ALA A 228 -29.57 -22.15 3.81
N LYS A 229 -28.57 -22.93 4.23
CA LYS A 229 -27.67 -22.52 5.31
C LYS A 229 -26.65 -21.53 4.76
N CYS A 230 -26.63 -20.29 5.22
CA CYS A 230 -25.59 -19.36 4.81
C CYS A 230 -24.23 -19.78 5.38
N THR A 231 -23.19 -19.73 4.55
CA THR A 231 -21.80 -20.09 4.93
C THR A 231 -20.82 -18.94 4.72
N ARG A 232 -21.12 -18.00 3.81
CA ARG A 232 -20.37 -16.74 3.64
C ARG A 232 -21.28 -15.60 3.23
N CYS A 233 -21.11 -14.45 3.86
CA CYS A 233 -21.84 -13.23 3.54
C CYS A 233 -21.09 -12.38 2.49
N GLN A 234 -21.85 -11.57 1.75
CA GLN A 234 -21.32 -10.57 0.82
C GLN A 234 -20.51 -9.49 1.54
N GLU A 235 -19.60 -8.85 0.81
CA GLU A 235 -18.56 -7.92 1.26
C GLU A 235 -18.81 -7.17 2.58
N GLN A 236 -17.83 -7.28 3.49
CA GLN A 236 -17.76 -6.68 4.84
C GLN A 236 -18.84 -7.11 5.85
N LYS A 237 -19.92 -7.79 5.43
CA LYS A 237 -20.97 -8.29 6.32
C LYS A 237 -20.52 -9.52 7.09
N TYR A 238 -21.05 -9.67 8.30
CA TYR A 238 -20.69 -10.72 9.24
C TYR A 238 -21.77 -11.80 9.30
N LEU A 239 -21.38 -13.07 9.18
CA LEU A 239 -22.29 -14.21 9.38
C LEU A 239 -22.60 -14.38 10.87
N LYS A 240 -23.87 -14.23 11.25
CA LYS A 240 -24.38 -14.44 12.61
C LYS A 240 -25.44 -15.54 12.60
N GLY A 241 -25.07 -16.74 13.02
CA GLY A 241 -25.94 -17.91 12.91
C GLY A 241 -26.21 -18.26 11.44
N ASN A 242 -27.41 -17.92 10.95
CA ASN A 242 -27.79 -18.11 9.54
C ASN A 242 -28.12 -16.79 8.82
N GLU A 243 -27.76 -15.63 9.40
CA GLU A 243 -28.09 -14.30 8.86
C GLU A 243 -26.81 -13.47 8.63
N CYS A 244 -26.86 -12.54 7.67
CA CYS A 244 -25.75 -11.65 7.34
C CYS A 244 -25.98 -10.25 7.91
N VAL A 245 -25.26 -9.88 8.97
CA VAL A 245 -25.39 -8.57 9.64
C VAL A 245 -24.40 -7.55 9.07
N ALA A 246 -24.73 -6.26 9.19
CA ALA A 246 -24.08 -5.20 8.42
C ALA A 246 -22.57 -5.04 8.67
N ASP A 247 -22.14 -5.17 9.92
CA ASP A 247 -20.78 -4.87 10.39
C ASP A 247 -20.48 -5.57 11.73
N ALA A 248 -19.26 -5.39 12.24
CA ALA A 248 -18.78 -5.95 13.50
C ALA A 248 -19.64 -5.57 14.72
N SER A 249 -20.18 -4.35 14.77
CA SER A 249 -21.02 -3.87 15.88
C SER A 249 -22.37 -4.56 15.89
N ALA A 250 -22.91 -4.90 14.71
CA ALA A 250 -24.16 -5.64 14.57
C ALA A 250 -24.06 -7.12 15.03
N CYS A 251 -22.86 -7.64 15.31
CA CYS A 251 -22.71 -8.88 16.08
C CYS A 251 -23.35 -8.75 17.48
N GLY A 252 -23.31 -7.56 18.11
CA GLY A 252 -23.95 -7.27 19.39
C GLY A 252 -23.33 -8.01 20.60
N THR A 253 -23.97 -7.88 21.75
CA THR A 253 -23.49 -8.49 23.01
C THR A 253 -23.56 -10.01 22.96
N GLY A 254 -22.58 -10.68 23.59
CA GLY A 254 -22.46 -12.14 23.57
C GLY A 254 -21.84 -12.73 22.29
N TYR A 255 -21.29 -11.89 21.41
CA TYR A 255 -20.57 -12.31 20.21
C TYR A 255 -19.23 -11.59 20.05
N ALA A 256 -18.23 -12.29 19.53
CA ALA A 256 -17.00 -11.71 19.01
C ALA A 256 -17.08 -11.59 17.49
N ALA A 257 -16.86 -10.38 16.97
CA ALA A 257 -16.65 -10.16 15.55
C ALA A 257 -15.25 -10.67 15.14
N LYS A 258 -15.18 -11.57 14.17
CA LYS A 258 -13.92 -12.04 13.56
C LYS A 258 -13.91 -11.70 12.07
N GLU A 259 -12.89 -10.97 11.64
CA GLU A 259 -12.56 -10.77 10.22
C GLU A 259 -11.76 -11.94 9.66
N ASP A 260 -12.05 -12.32 8.41
CA ASP A 260 -11.47 -13.49 7.77
C ASP A 260 -11.61 -13.34 6.25
N SER A 261 -10.53 -12.98 5.56
CA SER A 261 -10.52 -12.72 4.10
C SER A 261 -10.88 -13.96 3.28
N ASP A 262 -10.53 -15.14 3.79
CA ASP A 262 -10.55 -16.38 3.02
C ASP A 262 -11.86 -17.15 3.26
N SER A 263 -12.34 -17.13 4.51
CA SER A 263 -13.53 -17.87 4.94
C SER A 263 -14.72 -16.96 5.31
N GLY A 264 -14.58 -15.64 5.16
CA GLY A 264 -15.63 -14.65 5.41
C GLY A 264 -15.82 -14.26 6.89
N ASN A 265 -16.12 -12.98 7.10
CA ASN A 265 -16.36 -12.36 8.39
C ASN A 265 -17.52 -13.05 9.14
N ARG A 266 -17.39 -13.21 10.47
CA ARG A 266 -18.39 -13.92 11.29
C ARG A 266 -18.50 -13.42 12.71
N CYS A 267 -19.69 -13.57 13.29
CA CYS A 267 -19.98 -13.33 14.69
C CYS A 267 -19.88 -14.67 15.45
N ILE A 268 -18.78 -14.89 16.18
CA ILE A 268 -18.58 -16.08 17.02
C ILE A 268 -19.36 -15.89 18.32
N LYS A 269 -20.30 -16.78 18.64
CA LYS A 269 -21.08 -16.70 19.89
C LYS A 269 -20.19 -17.09 21.08
N CYS A 270 -20.15 -16.25 22.11
CA CYS A 270 -19.15 -16.38 23.18
C CYS A 270 -19.26 -17.66 24.00
N ASP A 271 -20.47 -18.19 24.21
CA ASP A 271 -20.76 -19.37 25.02
C ASP A 271 -20.81 -20.70 24.21
N ASP A 272 -20.62 -20.65 22.88
CA ASP A 272 -20.76 -21.80 21.99
C ASP A 272 -19.41 -22.38 21.53
N ALA A 273 -18.92 -23.38 22.26
CA ALA A 273 -17.70 -24.10 21.93
C ALA A 273 -17.72 -24.77 20.54
N ALA A 274 -18.89 -25.12 19.98
CA ALA A 274 -18.97 -25.72 18.65
C ALA A 274 -18.68 -24.70 17.53
N SER A 275 -18.94 -23.42 17.79
CA SER A 275 -18.62 -22.29 16.90
C SER A 275 -17.25 -21.63 17.21
N GLY A 276 -16.48 -22.17 18.17
CA GLY A 276 -15.19 -21.62 18.62
C GLY A 276 -15.29 -20.64 19.79
N GLY A 277 -16.43 -20.56 20.47
CA GLY A 277 -16.60 -19.87 21.75
C GLY A 277 -15.98 -20.62 22.95
N ILE A 278 -16.26 -20.13 24.15
CA ILE A 278 -15.81 -20.64 25.44
C ILE A 278 -17.03 -20.94 26.31
N ALA A 279 -17.16 -22.17 26.81
CA ALA A 279 -18.25 -22.52 27.74
C ALA A 279 -18.29 -21.58 28.96
N ASP A 280 -19.50 -21.22 29.38
CA ASP A 280 -19.78 -20.22 30.44
C ASP A 280 -19.31 -18.77 30.16
N CYS A 281 -18.86 -18.44 28.95
CA CYS A 281 -18.42 -17.07 28.62
C CYS A 281 -19.53 -16.17 28.05
N THR A 282 -19.80 -15.02 28.68
CA THR A 282 -20.85 -14.06 28.27
C THR A 282 -20.34 -12.88 27.45
N GLN A 283 -19.05 -12.56 27.54
CA GLN A 283 -18.41 -11.53 26.71
C GLN A 283 -17.02 -12.01 26.28
N CYS A 284 -16.67 -11.80 25.01
CA CYS A 284 -15.46 -12.32 24.42
C CYS A 284 -14.96 -11.46 23.26
N ALA A 285 -13.68 -11.60 22.91
CA ALA A 285 -13.05 -10.96 21.75
C ALA A 285 -12.37 -12.02 20.87
N ALA A 286 -12.39 -11.85 19.54
CA ALA A 286 -11.81 -12.82 18.62
C ALA A 286 -10.28 -12.83 18.68
N ILE A 287 -9.66 -14.00 18.46
CA ILE A 287 -8.20 -14.12 18.33
C ILE A 287 -7.78 -14.08 16.86
N THR A 288 -6.62 -13.47 16.60
CA THR A 288 -6.07 -13.26 15.26
C THR A 288 -5.28 -14.46 14.70
N SER A 289 -4.92 -15.43 15.54
CA SER A 289 -4.05 -16.55 15.16
C SER A 289 -4.81 -17.80 14.68
N PRO A 290 -4.27 -18.55 13.69
CA PRO A 290 -4.84 -19.81 13.23
C PRO A 290 -4.54 -20.93 14.24
N THR A 291 -5.37 -21.06 15.28
CA THR A 291 -5.23 -22.13 16.25
C THR A 291 -5.66 -23.49 15.68
N ARG A 292 -5.03 -24.54 16.19
CA ARG A 292 -5.31 -25.95 15.86
C ARG A 292 -6.79 -26.26 16.11
N SER A 293 -7.40 -27.06 15.23
CA SER A 293 -8.78 -27.56 15.38
C SER A 293 -9.03 -28.09 16.80
N GLY A 294 -10.05 -27.54 17.46
CA GLY A 294 -10.44 -27.85 18.85
C GLY A 294 -10.03 -26.82 19.91
N ALA A 295 -9.27 -25.78 19.56
CA ALA A 295 -9.00 -24.64 20.46
C ALA A 295 -10.06 -23.52 20.32
N PRO A 296 -10.36 -22.75 21.37
CA PRO A 296 -11.25 -21.59 21.27
C PRO A 296 -10.67 -20.53 20.32
N LEU A 297 -11.55 -19.87 19.58
CA LEU A 297 -11.27 -18.80 18.61
C LEU A 297 -11.51 -17.40 19.21
N VAL A 298 -11.78 -17.34 20.51
CA VAL A 298 -12.03 -16.11 21.27
C VAL A 298 -11.27 -16.16 22.59
N THR A 299 -11.02 -15.00 23.20
CA THR A 299 -10.70 -14.87 24.63
C THR A 299 -11.92 -14.36 25.38
N CYS A 300 -12.11 -14.82 26.62
CA CYS A 300 -13.21 -14.40 27.48
C CYS A 300 -12.83 -13.15 28.27
N SER A 301 -13.80 -12.23 28.43
CA SER A 301 -13.70 -11.06 29.32
C SER A 301 -14.73 -11.10 30.46
N GLN A 302 -15.78 -11.91 30.35
CA GLN A 302 -16.78 -12.09 31.40
C GLN A 302 -17.37 -13.51 31.37
N CYS A 303 -17.43 -14.16 32.53
CA CYS A 303 -18.07 -15.47 32.71
C CYS A 303 -19.44 -15.34 33.39
N THR A 304 -20.33 -16.31 33.16
CA THR A 304 -21.59 -16.50 33.89
C THR A 304 -21.40 -17.39 35.14
N ASN A 305 -22.49 -17.70 35.84
CA ASN A 305 -22.55 -18.73 36.89
C ASN A 305 -21.59 -18.48 38.07
N SER A 306 -21.24 -17.21 38.33
CA SER A 306 -20.23 -16.76 39.32
C SER A 306 -18.79 -17.24 39.07
N LYS A 307 -18.53 -17.87 37.92
CA LYS A 307 -17.19 -18.26 37.48
C LYS A 307 -16.33 -17.03 37.18
N LYS A 308 -15.01 -17.26 37.17
CA LYS A 308 -13.96 -16.29 36.90
C LYS A 308 -13.28 -16.60 35.57
N VAL A 309 -12.82 -15.58 34.86
CA VAL A 309 -12.03 -15.75 33.64
C VAL A 309 -10.66 -16.33 34.02
N GLN A 310 -10.22 -17.38 33.31
CA GLN A 310 -8.92 -18.03 33.50
C GLN A 310 -7.73 -17.06 33.28
N PRO A 311 -6.57 -17.30 33.90
CA PRO A 311 -5.35 -16.51 33.70
C PRO A 311 -4.92 -16.31 32.24
N ASP A 312 -5.10 -17.30 31.36
CA ASP A 312 -4.80 -17.17 29.92
C ASP A 312 -5.97 -16.62 29.08
N ARG A 313 -7.10 -16.34 29.74
CA ARG A 313 -8.38 -15.87 29.19
C ARG A 313 -9.07 -16.82 28.20
N LYS A 314 -8.72 -18.11 28.13
CA LYS A 314 -9.33 -19.09 27.22
C LYS A 314 -10.39 -20.00 27.83
N GLY A 315 -10.76 -19.74 29.09
CA GLY A 315 -11.81 -20.49 29.78
C GLY A 315 -12.38 -19.77 31.00
N CYS A 316 -13.34 -20.41 31.64
CA CYS A 316 -13.97 -19.99 32.89
C CYS A 316 -13.72 -21.03 33.99
N ILE A 317 -13.38 -20.60 35.20
CA ILE A 317 -13.06 -21.45 36.38
C ILE A 317 -13.84 -20.99 37.61
N ASP A 318 -14.08 -21.87 38.58
CA ASP A 318 -14.94 -21.53 39.74
C ASP A 318 -14.27 -20.59 40.74
N THR A 319 -12.95 -20.71 40.92
CA THR A 319 -12.13 -19.86 41.79
C THR A 319 -10.78 -19.58 41.13
N CYS A 320 -10.19 -18.43 41.41
CA CYS A 320 -8.86 -18.11 40.92
C CYS A 320 -7.77 -18.99 41.58
N PRO A 321 -6.75 -19.43 40.82
CA PRO A 321 -5.70 -20.33 41.32
C PRO A 321 -4.74 -19.63 42.28
N ASP A 322 -3.93 -20.42 43.00
CA ASP A 322 -2.82 -19.89 43.79
C ASP A 322 -1.86 -19.05 42.94
N ASN A 323 -1.24 -18.03 43.56
CA ASN A 323 -0.39 -17.03 42.89
C ASN A 323 -1.14 -16.23 41.79
N SER A 324 -2.43 -15.98 42.00
CA SER A 324 -3.23 -15.04 41.21
C SER A 324 -4.09 -14.14 42.11
N SER A 325 -4.53 -13.01 41.57
CA SER A 325 -5.49 -12.10 42.17
C SER A 325 -6.73 -11.98 41.30
N GLU A 326 -7.92 -11.85 41.92
CA GLU A 326 -9.15 -11.57 41.18
C GLU A 326 -9.33 -10.06 40.99
N THR A 327 -9.31 -9.61 39.73
CA THR A 327 -9.66 -8.25 39.32
C THR A 327 -10.97 -8.30 38.53
N SER A 328 -12.07 -7.78 39.09
CA SER A 328 -13.37 -7.67 38.38
C SER A 328 -13.90 -8.98 37.78
N GLY A 329 -13.65 -10.14 38.41
CA GLY A 329 -14.03 -11.45 37.91
C GLY A 329 -13.03 -12.10 36.93
N VAL A 330 -11.87 -11.48 36.71
CA VAL A 330 -10.75 -12.04 35.95
C VAL A 330 -9.64 -12.46 36.91
N CYS A 331 -9.11 -13.66 36.74
CA CYS A 331 -7.92 -14.11 37.48
C CYS A 331 -6.66 -13.63 36.76
N GLU A 332 -5.80 -12.91 37.47
CA GLU A 332 -4.54 -12.37 36.92
C GLU A 332 -3.38 -12.91 37.75
N CYS A 333 -2.37 -13.52 37.12
CA CYS A 333 -1.23 -14.06 37.84
C CYS A 333 -0.47 -12.94 38.56
N THR A 334 -0.07 -13.17 39.81
CA THR A 334 0.70 -12.22 40.60
C THR A 334 2.10 -12.02 40.00
N GLU A 335 2.72 -10.87 40.28
CA GLU A 335 4.04 -10.51 39.77
C GLU A 335 5.07 -11.65 39.96
N GLY A 336 5.76 -12.01 38.87
CA GLY A 336 6.69 -13.15 38.84
C GLY A 336 6.07 -14.50 38.47
N TYR A 337 4.77 -14.57 38.16
CA TYR A 337 4.07 -15.78 37.70
C TYR A 337 3.41 -15.55 36.33
N THR A 338 3.30 -16.63 35.55
CA THR A 338 2.62 -16.65 34.24
C THR A 338 1.60 -17.79 34.19
N PRO A 339 0.57 -17.71 33.33
CA PRO A 339 -0.35 -18.82 33.11
C PRO A 339 0.40 -20.11 32.74
N ASP A 340 -0.04 -21.24 33.28
CA ASP A 340 0.50 -22.54 32.94
C ASP A 340 0.07 -23.02 31.53
N ALA A 341 0.62 -24.15 31.08
CA ALA A 341 0.31 -24.70 29.76
C ALA A 341 -1.15 -25.19 29.61
N ALA A 342 -1.92 -25.32 30.70
CA ALA A 342 -3.34 -25.64 30.68
C ALA A 342 -4.24 -24.39 30.73
N GLY A 343 -3.66 -23.21 30.97
CA GLY A 343 -4.36 -21.92 31.13
C GLY A 343 -5.06 -21.74 32.48
N THR A 344 -5.12 -22.78 33.32
CA THR A 344 -5.93 -22.83 34.54
C THR A 344 -5.21 -22.40 35.81
N GLY A 345 -3.88 -22.45 35.84
CA GLY A 345 -3.04 -22.12 36.99
C GLY A 345 -1.99 -21.05 36.66
N CYS A 346 -1.31 -20.56 37.70
CA CYS A 346 -0.19 -19.63 37.58
C CYS A 346 1.09 -20.31 38.08
N THR A 347 2.09 -20.43 37.20
CA THR A 347 3.40 -21.03 37.51
C THR A 347 4.47 -19.96 37.61
N GLN A 348 5.41 -20.14 38.55
CA GLN A 348 6.51 -19.19 38.74
C GLN A 348 7.34 -19.09 37.46
N ASN A 349 7.59 -17.86 37.02
CA ASN A 349 8.31 -17.55 35.79
C ASN A 349 9.82 -17.86 35.95
N THR A 350 10.16 -19.14 35.85
CA THR A 350 11.52 -19.67 35.90
C THR A 350 12.18 -19.72 34.51
N ALA A 351 11.47 -19.30 33.46
CA ALA A 351 12.04 -19.05 32.16
C ALA A 351 12.87 -17.75 32.21
N PRO A 352 14.09 -17.73 31.66
CA PRO A 352 14.81 -16.47 31.47
C PRO A 352 13.93 -15.50 30.66
N GLN A 353 13.98 -14.22 31.02
CA GLN A 353 13.32 -13.17 30.23
C GLN A 353 14.20 -12.77 29.05
N CYS A 354 13.60 -12.21 28.01
CA CYS A 354 14.33 -11.66 26.88
C CYS A 354 15.30 -10.57 27.38
N THR A 355 16.57 -10.70 26.98
CA THR A 355 17.65 -9.78 27.33
C THR A 355 17.79 -8.64 26.30
N THR A 356 17.19 -8.81 25.11
CA THR A 356 17.13 -7.81 24.04
C THR A 356 16.35 -6.55 24.47
N PRO A 357 16.96 -5.34 24.44
CA PRO A 357 16.35 -4.12 25.00
C PRO A 357 15.00 -3.69 24.37
N GLY A 358 13.91 -3.88 25.13
CA GLY A 358 12.55 -3.53 24.71
C GLY A 358 11.89 -4.59 23.81
N CYS A 359 12.44 -5.81 23.82
CA CYS A 359 11.79 -6.99 23.32
C CYS A 359 10.71 -7.48 24.30
N LYS A 360 9.53 -7.79 23.79
CA LYS A 360 8.37 -8.31 24.53
C LYS A 360 8.31 -9.84 24.50
N ALA A 361 8.62 -10.43 23.34
CA ALA A 361 8.68 -11.88 23.14
C ALA A 361 9.89 -12.22 22.25
N CYS A 362 10.57 -13.33 22.57
CA CYS A 362 11.76 -13.79 21.86
C CYS A 362 11.86 -15.32 21.87
N ASP A 363 12.52 -15.86 20.85
CA ASP A 363 13.03 -17.23 20.88
C ASP A 363 14.36 -17.28 21.64
N ASN A 364 14.63 -18.38 22.34
CA ASN A 364 15.88 -18.64 23.08
C ASN A 364 16.28 -17.53 24.10
N PRO A 365 15.41 -17.13 25.05
CA PRO A 365 15.69 -16.05 25.97
C PRO A 365 16.96 -16.28 26.81
N ALA A 366 17.71 -15.20 27.03
CA ALA A 366 18.99 -15.14 27.75
C ALA A 366 20.06 -16.12 27.25
N LYS A 367 20.09 -16.40 25.95
CA LYS A 367 21.15 -17.14 25.26
C LYS A 367 21.78 -16.28 24.17
N ASP A 368 22.99 -16.63 23.74
CA ASP A 368 23.68 -15.96 22.62
C ASP A 368 22.91 -16.06 21.28
N SER A 369 21.93 -16.97 21.20
CA SER A 369 21.03 -17.16 20.06
C SER A 369 19.61 -16.62 20.30
N GLU A 370 19.45 -15.64 21.20
CA GLU A 370 18.17 -14.96 21.43
C GLU A 370 17.75 -14.18 20.18
N VAL A 371 16.49 -14.34 19.77
CA VAL A 371 15.91 -13.68 18.59
C VAL A 371 14.61 -13.01 19.00
N CYS A 372 14.52 -11.68 18.95
CA CYS A 372 13.26 -11.01 19.27
C CYS A 372 12.20 -11.25 18.18
N THR A 373 10.99 -11.60 18.60
CA THR A 373 9.85 -11.87 17.71
C THR A 373 8.72 -10.87 17.87
N GLU A 374 8.61 -10.20 19.04
CA GLU A 374 7.68 -9.11 19.27
C GLU A 374 8.35 -8.00 20.09
N CYS A 375 8.19 -6.74 19.68
CA CYS A 375 8.66 -5.57 20.44
C CYS A 375 7.55 -4.99 21.33
N ASN A 376 7.93 -4.18 22.33
CA ASN A 376 6.97 -3.38 23.08
C ASN A 376 6.19 -2.42 22.16
N GLU A 377 4.95 -2.07 22.52
CA GLU A 377 3.94 -1.40 21.64
C GLU A 377 4.40 -0.11 20.93
N SER A 378 5.38 0.60 21.51
CA SER A 378 5.99 1.83 21.01
C SER A 378 7.23 1.63 20.13
N LYS A 379 7.55 0.39 19.74
CA LYS A 379 8.73 0.02 18.97
C LYS A 379 8.40 -0.82 17.74
N TYR A 380 9.34 -0.85 16.81
CA TYR A 380 9.34 -1.64 15.58
C TYR A 380 10.46 -2.68 15.59
N LEU A 381 10.16 -3.86 15.04
CA LEU A 381 11.10 -4.96 14.87
C LEU A 381 11.95 -4.76 13.60
N THR A 382 13.28 -4.75 13.74
CA THR A 382 14.22 -4.63 12.62
C THR A 382 14.41 -5.96 11.88
N PRO A 383 14.97 -5.96 10.66
CA PRO A 383 15.37 -7.19 9.94
C PRO A 383 16.39 -8.08 10.68
N THR A 384 17.01 -7.57 11.74
CA THR A 384 17.97 -8.27 12.63
C THR A 384 17.35 -8.68 13.96
N SER A 385 16.01 -8.65 14.07
CA SER A 385 15.28 -9.01 15.29
C SER A 385 15.66 -8.16 16.51
N GLN A 386 15.81 -6.86 16.30
CA GLN A 386 16.04 -5.84 17.32
C GLN A 386 14.86 -4.87 17.40
N CYS A 387 14.71 -4.16 18.52
CA CYS A 387 13.57 -3.26 18.75
C CYS A 387 13.98 -1.79 18.81
N ILE A 388 13.59 -1.02 17.78
CA ILE A 388 13.86 0.42 17.66
C ILE A 388 12.59 1.26 17.71
N ASP A 389 12.71 2.54 18.05
CA ASP A 389 11.61 3.51 18.16
C ASP A 389 11.19 4.13 16.81
N ASP A 390 12.11 4.20 15.85
CA ASP A 390 11.87 4.78 14.52
C ASP A 390 12.70 4.06 13.44
N CYS A 391 12.02 3.54 12.42
CA CYS A 391 12.65 2.83 11.30
C CYS A 391 13.46 3.75 10.37
N GLY A 392 13.19 5.05 10.32
CA GLY A 392 13.97 6.00 9.51
C GLY A 392 15.45 6.07 9.91
N LYS A 393 15.78 5.66 11.15
CA LYS A 393 17.17 5.49 11.63
C LYS A 393 17.96 4.43 10.87
N LEU A 394 17.29 3.53 10.15
CA LEU A 394 17.90 2.52 9.29
C LEU A 394 18.15 3.02 7.86
N GLY A 395 17.83 4.28 7.56
CA GLY A 395 17.95 4.86 6.21
C GLY A 395 16.60 4.88 5.50
N ASN A 396 16.48 4.20 4.37
CA ASN A 396 15.26 4.12 3.56
C ASN A 396 14.18 3.19 4.14
N TYR A 397 14.12 2.95 5.44
CA TYR A 397 13.12 2.07 6.05
C TYR A 397 11.94 2.85 6.64
N TYR A 398 10.74 2.28 6.53
CA TYR A 398 9.51 2.79 7.14
C TYR A 398 8.98 1.79 8.18
N GLY A 399 8.25 2.30 9.17
CA GLY A 399 7.51 1.47 10.12
C GLY A 399 6.17 1.04 9.50
N ALA A 400 5.99 -0.26 9.30
CA ALA A 400 4.75 -0.81 8.76
C ALA A 400 3.71 -1.05 9.87
N ASP A 401 2.45 -1.21 9.48
CA ASP A 401 1.32 -1.39 10.41
C ASP A 401 1.47 -2.65 11.30
N ASP A 402 2.20 -3.65 10.82
CA ASP A 402 2.56 -4.88 11.55
C ASP A 402 3.71 -4.71 12.57
N LYS A 403 4.10 -3.46 12.87
CA LYS A 403 5.19 -3.10 13.80
C LYS A 403 6.55 -3.65 13.39
N THR A 404 6.80 -3.82 12.09
CA THR A 404 8.14 -4.15 11.56
C THR A 404 8.73 -2.99 10.75
N CYS A 405 10.06 -2.93 10.67
CA CYS A 405 10.76 -2.01 9.77
C CYS A 405 10.95 -2.64 8.39
N LYS A 406 10.35 -2.05 7.35
CA LYS A 406 10.43 -2.51 5.97
C LYS A 406 11.16 -1.50 5.10
N GLU A 407 11.89 -1.99 4.10
CA GLU A 407 12.64 -1.14 3.18
C GLU A 407 11.68 -0.45 2.17
N CYS A 408 11.84 0.85 1.99
CA CYS A 408 11.18 1.63 0.95
C CYS A 408 11.90 1.36 -0.39
N THR A 409 11.35 0.44 -1.18
CA THR A 409 11.93 -0.03 -2.45
C THR A 409 11.47 0.77 -3.67
N ILE A 410 10.60 1.78 -3.48
CA ILE A 410 10.09 2.61 -4.59
C ILE A 410 11.21 3.54 -5.09
N VAL A 411 11.54 3.41 -6.37
CA VAL A 411 12.62 4.17 -7.02
C VAL A 411 12.28 5.67 -7.01
N ASN A 412 13.26 6.50 -6.63
CA ASN A 412 13.12 7.96 -6.46
C ASN A 412 12.08 8.39 -5.40
N CYS A 413 11.68 7.50 -4.50
CA CYS A 413 10.91 7.85 -3.32
C CYS A 413 11.83 8.30 -2.17
N ALA A 414 11.52 9.43 -1.54
CA ALA A 414 12.25 9.93 -0.37
C ALA A 414 11.70 9.32 0.94
N GLU A 415 10.38 9.17 1.04
CA GLU A 415 9.69 8.60 2.20
C GLU A 415 8.53 7.69 1.78
N CYS A 416 8.40 6.51 2.38
CA CYS A 416 7.24 5.63 2.24
C CYS A 416 6.21 5.83 3.38
N ASN A 417 4.94 5.60 3.08
CA ASN A 417 3.84 5.43 4.04
C ASN A 417 3.93 4.05 4.74
N THR A 418 3.08 3.80 5.74
CA THR A 418 3.04 2.52 6.49
C THR A 418 2.58 1.33 5.64
N ASP A 419 1.85 1.58 4.54
CA ASP A 419 1.48 0.59 3.50
C ASP A 419 2.61 0.32 2.48
N GLY A 420 3.74 1.03 2.60
CA GLY A 420 4.87 0.97 1.66
C GLY A 420 4.68 1.76 0.36
N SER A 421 3.57 2.49 0.19
CA SER A 421 3.39 3.41 -0.94
C SER A 421 4.24 4.67 -0.77
N CYS A 422 4.60 5.35 -1.87
CA CYS A 422 5.42 6.55 -1.74
C CYS A 422 4.61 7.72 -1.17
N LYS A 423 5.11 8.33 -0.11
CA LYS A 423 4.57 9.52 0.56
C LYS A 423 5.14 10.80 -0.06
N THR A 424 6.42 10.81 -0.38
CA THR A 424 7.11 12.00 -0.91
C THR A 424 8.24 11.58 -1.83
N CYS A 425 8.29 12.17 -3.02
CA CYS A 425 9.30 11.89 -4.03
C CYS A 425 10.57 12.73 -3.82
N CYS A 426 11.68 12.22 -4.34
CA CYS A 426 12.93 12.97 -4.43
C CYS A 426 12.78 14.21 -5.33
N THR A 427 13.57 15.26 -5.08
CA THR A 427 13.62 16.47 -5.93
C THR A 427 13.85 16.11 -7.40
N GLY A 428 13.12 16.77 -8.30
CA GLY A 428 13.07 16.42 -9.73
C GLY A 428 12.05 15.32 -10.09
N PHE A 429 11.24 14.86 -9.12
CA PHE A 429 10.15 13.91 -9.34
C PHE A 429 8.86 14.37 -8.64
N TYR A 430 7.71 14.09 -9.24
CA TYR A 430 6.38 14.30 -8.67
C TYR A 430 5.68 12.95 -8.38
N LEU A 431 4.73 12.97 -7.45
CA LEU A 431 3.95 11.80 -7.07
C LEU A 431 2.76 11.64 -8.00
N ASP A 432 2.73 10.55 -8.78
CA ASP A 432 1.58 10.14 -9.57
C ASP A 432 1.09 8.78 -9.10
N SER A 433 -0.13 8.73 -8.56
CA SER A 433 -0.85 7.47 -8.29
C SER A 433 -0.06 6.44 -7.45
N LYS A 434 0.78 6.92 -6.52
CA LYS A 434 1.72 6.21 -5.62
C LYS A 434 3.16 5.97 -6.14
N GLU A 435 3.48 6.35 -7.38
CA GLU A 435 4.83 6.25 -7.95
C GLU A 435 5.48 7.62 -8.19
N CYS A 436 6.82 7.67 -8.23
CA CYS A 436 7.57 8.91 -8.48
C CYS A 436 8.00 9.04 -9.95
N LYS A 437 7.38 9.98 -10.67
CA LYS A 437 7.66 10.26 -12.08
C LYS A 437 8.50 11.52 -12.24
N ALA A 438 9.40 11.55 -13.22
CA ALA A 438 10.32 12.66 -13.41
C ALA A 438 9.56 13.93 -13.84
N CYS A 439 10.01 15.09 -13.37
CA CYS A 439 9.60 16.40 -13.86
C CYS A 439 10.07 16.62 -15.31
N ASP A 440 9.45 17.59 -15.99
CA ASP A 440 10.07 18.15 -17.19
C ASP A 440 11.47 18.70 -16.88
N SER A 441 12.37 18.57 -17.86
CA SER A 441 13.78 18.98 -17.76
C SER A 441 14.02 20.46 -17.48
N SER A 442 13.00 21.32 -17.67
CA SER A 442 13.05 22.75 -17.33
C SER A 442 12.76 23.06 -15.86
N CYS A 443 12.16 22.13 -15.12
CA CYS A 443 11.81 22.30 -13.70
C CYS A 443 12.95 21.81 -12.77
N LYS A 444 13.02 22.36 -11.55
CA LYS A 444 13.78 21.78 -10.41
C LYS A 444 12.88 20.87 -9.58
N SER A 445 11.64 21.30 -9.36
CA SER A 445 10.55 20.55 -8.71
C SER A 445 9.24 20.83 -9.47
N CYS A 446 8.29 19.89 -9.45
CA CYS A 446 7.05 19.96 -10.21
C CYS A 446 5.88 19.28 -9.48
N SER A 447 4.65 19.57 -9.90
CA SER A 447 3.41 18.88 -9.52
C SER A 447 2.92 17.88 -10.58
N GLY A 448 3.49 17.94 -11.78
CA GLY A 448 3.07 17.18 -12.95
C GLY A 448 4.21 16.99 -13.97
N ALA A 449 3.87 16.44 -15.13
CA ALA A 449 4.84 16.01 -16.14
C ALA A 449 5.31 17.12 -17.10
N THR A 450 4.64 18.27 -17.13
CA THR A 450 4.84 19.29 -18.17
C THR A 450 5.71 20.46 -17.70
N ALA A 451 6.17 21.28 -18.64
CA ALA A 451 6.95 22.48 -18.34
C ALA A 451 6.10 23.58 -17.67
N GLU A 452 4.78 23.43 -17.71
CA GLU A 452 3.79 24.30 -17.05
C GLU A 452 3.54 23.89 -15.59
N ASP A 453 3.89 22.65 -15.21
CA ASP A 453 3.67 22.09 -13.86
C ASP A 453 4.86 22.33 -12.90
N CYS A 454 5.80 23.23 -13.23
CA CYS A 454 6.92 23.50 -12.33
C CYS A 454 6.44 24.18 -11.05
N THR A 455 6.88 23.67 -9.90
CA THR A 455 6.68 24.29 -8.58
C THR A 455 7.93 24.99 -8.08
N GLU A 456 9.07 24.72 -8.72
CA GLU A 456 10.37 25.33 -8.43
C GLU A 456 11.27 25.29 -9.67
N CYS A 457 12.07 26.34 -9.88
CA CYS A 457 12.94 26.46 -11.04
C CYS A 457 14.41 26.18 -10.73
N PRO A 458 15.21 25.76 -11.73
CA PRO A 458 16.67 25.71 -11.61
C PRO A 458 17.26 27.10 -11.32
N ALA A 459 18.43 27.13 -10.68
CA ALA A 459 19.13 28.39 -10.39
C ALA A 459 19.40 29.18 -11.69
N GLY A 460 19.11 30.49 -11.65
CA GLY A 460 19.14 31.36 -12.83
C GLY A 460 17.82 31.45 -13.60
N LYS A 461 16.73 30.84 -13.12
CA LYS A 461 15.37 30.93 -13.68
C LYS A 461 14.33 31.28 -12.63
N ILE A 462 13.31 32.04 -13.03
CA ILE A 462 12.17 32.44 -12.19
C ILE A 462 10.89 31.73 -12.63
N LEU A 463 9.98 31.49 -11.69
CA LEU A 463 8.72 30.79 -11.94
C LEU A 463 7.64 31.79 -12.38
N LYS A 464 7.16 31.64 -13.61
CA LYS A 464 6.02 32.40 -14.15
C LYS A 464 4.73 31.64 -13.87
N TYR A 465 4.07 32.01 -12.76
CA TYR A 465 2.86 31.35 -12.28
C TYR A 465 1.68 31.36 -13.27
N SER A 466 1.06 30.20 -13.44
CA SER A 466 -0.25 29.97 -14.06
C SER A 466 -1.27 29.38 -13.07
N GLY A 467 -1.08 29.65 -11.78
CA GLY A 467 -1.90 29.15 -10.69
C GLY A 467 -1.08 28.96 -9.42
N ALA A 468 -1.01 27.72 -8.94
CA ALA A 468 -0.07 27.28 -7.91
C ALA A 468 1.30 26.88 -8.49
N GLU A 469 1.31 26.44 -9.74
CA GLU A 469 2.47 26.05 -10.56
C GLU A 469 2.71 27.05 -11.72
N GLY A 470 3.70 26.79 -12.58
CA GLY A 470 3.95 27.59 -13.77
C GLY A 470 5.19 27.19 -14.57
N GLN A 471 5.57 28.04 -15.52
CA GLN A 471 6.74 27.82 -16.39
C GLN A 471 8.02 28.48 -15.86
N CYS A 472 9.17 27.82 -16.02
CA CYS A 472 10.48 28.39 -15.67
C CYS A 472 11.06 29.25 -16.80
N ILE A 473 10.98 30.57 -16.63
CA ILE A 473 11.53 31.57 -17.55
C ILE A 473 12.89 32.08 -17.06
N GLU A 474 13.64 32.77 -17.93
CA GLU A 474 14.93 33.37 -17.56
C GLU A 474 14.78 34.35 -16.39
N GLN A 475 15.81 34.40 -15.53
CA GLN A 475 15.87 35.32 -14.39
C GLN A 475 15.83 36.81 -14.80
N CYS A 476 15.68 37.68 -13.81
CA CYS A 476 15.68 39.12 -14.00
C CYS A 476 16.87 39.61 -14.85
N VAL A 477 16.55 40.32 -15.93
CA VAL A 477 17.48 41.04 -16.79
C VAL A 477 17.19 42.54 -16.65
N VAL A 478 18.23 43.35 -16.48
CA VAL A 478 18.12 44.81 -16.44
C VAL A 478 17.71 45.32 -17.82
N ASN A 479 16.60 46.04 -17.88
CA ASN A 479 16.12 46.75 -19.04
C ASN A 479 15.91 48.23 -18.72
N THR A 480 16.72 49.08 -19.35
CA THR A 480 16.67 50.54 -19.19
C THR A 480 15.50 51.20 -19.92
N ASP A 481 14.81 50.48 -20.80
CA ASP A 481 13.65 51.00 -21.51
C ASP A 481 12.47 51.10 -20.55
N GLN A 482 11.92 52.32 -20.43
CA GLN A 482 10.71 52.57 -19.67
C GLN A 482 9.49 52.00 -20.43
N ALA A 483 9.09 50.78 -20.04
CA ALA A 483 7.88 50.13 -20.50
C ALA A 483 7.37 49.15 -19.42
N SER A 484 6.05 48.95 -19.36
CA SER A 484 5.38 48.05 -18.40
C SER A 484 5.96 46.64 -18.39
N GLY A 485 6.19 46.10 -17.19
CA GLY A 485 6.79 44.79 -16.95
C GLY A 485 8.33 44.76 -17.04
N ASN A 486 8.99 45.80 -17.52
CA ASN A 486 10.46 45.87 -17.52
C ASN A 486 11.01 46.12 -16.11
N CYS A 487 12.16 45.49 -15.84
CA CYS A 487 12.89 45.69 -14.59
C CYS A 487 14.14 46.56 -14.80
N LYS A 488 14.28 47.59 -13.99
CA LYS A 488 15.41 48.54 -14.01
C LYS A 488 16.59 48.05 -13.18
N ALA A 489 16.36 47.34 -12.09
CA ALA A 489 17.43 46.79 -11.23
C ALA A 489 17.10 45.37 -10.76
N CYS A 490 18.09 44.48 -10.85
CA CYS A 490 17.98 43.04 -10.53
C CYS A 490 18.89 42.66 -9.34
N ASP A 491 18.82 43.43 -8.25
CA ASP A 491 19.74 43.33 -7.12
C ASP A 491 19.30 42.31 -6.06
N LEU A 492 18.04 41.86 -6.13
CA LEU A 492 17.57 40.75 -5.31
C LEU A 492 18.07 39.43 -5.90
N THR A 493 18.89 38.70 -5.15
CA THR A 493 19.32 37.33 -5.50
C THR A 493 18.90 36.36 -4.41
N VAL A 494 18.13 35.33 -4.77
CA VAL A 494 17.67 34.25 -3.86
C VAL A 494 18.04 32.91 -4.49
N GLU A 495 18.73 32.05 -3.73
CA GLU A 495 19.21 30.72 -4.20
C GLU A 495 20.00 30.74 -5.53
N GLY A 496 20.65 31.86 -5.85
CA GLY A 496 21.42 32.06 -7.09
C GLY A 496 20.60 32.56 -8.29
N THR A 497 19.29 32.74 -8.14
CA THR A 497 18.41 33.35 -9.14
C THR A 497 18.20 34.84 -8.86
N LYS A 498 18.30 35.68 -9.90
CA LYS A 498 17.99 37.12 -9.82
C LYS A 498 16.51 37.43 -10.00
N TYR A 499 16.01 38.34 -9.19
CA TYR A 499 14.64 38.86 -9.19
C TYR A 499 14.66 40.38 -9.29
N CYS A 500 13.54 40.97 -9.73
CA CYS A 500 13.46 42.42 -9.84
C CYS A 500 13.40 43.10 -8.47
N SER A 501 14.19 44.15 -8.30
CA SER A 501 14.20 45.02 -7.11
C SER A 501 13.74 46.46 -7.39
N GLU A 502 13.74 46.89 -8.65
CA GLU A 502 13.21 48.20 -9.07
C GLU A 502 12.63 48.09 -10.49
N CYS A 503 11.40 48.53 -10.70
CA CYS A 503 10.73 48.52 -12.00
C CYS A 503 11.10 49.72 -12.87
N SER A 504 11.08 49.54 -14.19
CA SER A 504 11.40 50.61 -15.14
C SER A 504 10.27 51.63 -15.26
N GLU A 505 9.01 51.20 -15.09
CA GLU A 505 7.89 52.12 -14.91
C GLU A 505 7.74 52.60 -13.47
N SER A 506 7.54 53.91 -13.32
CA SER A 506 7.55 54.56 -12.01
C SER A 506 6.35 54.22 -11.11
N ASP A 507 5.24 53.74 -11.69
CA ASP A 507 3.99 53.35 -11.03
C ASP A 507 3.80 51.82 -10.92
N GLU A 508 4.78 51.04 -11.37
CA GLU A 508 4.88 49.60 -11.13
C GLU A 508 5.80 49.28 -9.95
N TYR A 509 5.72 48.05 -9.45
CA TYR A 509 6.55 47.56 -8.34
C TYR A 509 6.82 46.05 -8.49
N PRO A 510 7.90 45.51 -7.90
CA PRO A 510 8.14 44.07 -7.92
C PRO A 510 7.14 43.36 -7.00
N GLN A 511 6.21 42.61 -7.59
CA GLN A 511 5.33 41.68 -6.89
C GLN A 511 5.90 40.27 -7.08
N ASN A 512 6.32 39.61 -6.00
CA ASN A 512 7.08 38.36 -6.05
C ASN A 512 8.30 38.41 -7.01
N GLY A 513 8.94 39.59 -7.16
CA GLY A 513 10.13 39.77 -7.99
C GLY A 513 9.90 39.97 -9.48
N VAL A 514 8.65 40.17 -9.91
CA VAL A 514 8.26 40.55 -11.28
C VAL A 514 7.51 41.88 -11.24
N CYS A 515 7.77 42.78 -12.19
CA CYS A 515 7.10 44.07 -12.25
C CYS A 515 5.62 43.94 -12.60
N ALA A 516 4.78 44.60 -11.79
CA ALA A 516 3.34 44.65 -11.99
C ALA A 516 2.77 46.01 -11.58
N PRO A 517 1.71 46.49 -12.26
CA PRO A 517 0.97 47.68 -11.85
C PRO A 517 0.09 47.41 -10.64
N LYS A 518 -0.31 48.48 -9.93
CA LYS A 518 -1.22 48.38 -8.76
C LYS A 518 -2.66 48.04 -9.17
N ALA A 519 -2.98 46.75 -9.23
CA ALA A 519 -4.34 46.28 -9.51
C ALA A 519 -5.35 46.71 -8.42
N THR A 520 -6.39 47.45 -8.80
CA THR A 520 -7.34 48.12 -7.88
C THR A 520 -8.15 47.16 -7.00
N ARG A 521 -8.21 45.87 -7.36
CA ARG A 521 -9.02 44.85 -6.67
C ARG A 521 -8.21 43.90 -5.76
N ALA A 522 -6.88 43.92 -5.84
CA ALA A 522 -6.00 43.00 -5.11
C ALA A 522 -4.56 43.55 -4.99
N ALA A 523 -4.40 44.82 -4.62
CA ALA A 523 -3.08 45.43 -4.49
C ALA A 523 -2.30 44.78 -3.34
N THR A 524 -1.05 44.34 -3.61
CA THR A 524 -0.13 43.82 -2.58
C THR A 524 0.78 44.91 -2.00
N CYS A 525 0.79 46.09 -2.65
CA CYS A 525 1.39 47.32 -2.18
C CYS A 525 0.35 48.27 -1.57
N ASN A 526 0.61 48.75 -0.36
CA ASN A 526 -0.20 49.71 0.38
C ASN A 526 0.17 51.18 0.11
N ASP A 527 1.30 51.48 -0.54
CA ASP A 527 1.72 52.86 -0.85
C ASP A 527 0.60 53.63 -1.59
N GLY A 528 0.29 54.85 -1.15
CA GLY A 528 -0.82 55.64 -1.69
C GLY A 528 -0.74 55.85 -3.20
N THR A 529 0.46 56.21 -3.66
CA THR A 529 0.88 56.23 -5.07
C THR A 529 2.24 55.55 -5.13
N ILE A 530 2.44 54.65 -6.10
CA ILE A 530 3.74 54.02 -6.33
C ILE A 530 4.65 55.04 -7.02
N GLN A 531 5.92 55.09 -6.59
CA GLN A 531 6.93 55.99 -7.13
C GLN A 531 8.26 55.26 -7.21
N ASN A 532 9.07 55.63 -8.21
CA ASN A 532 10.42 55.09 -8.43
C ASN A 532 10.48 53.56 -8.61
N GLY A 533 9.40 52.93 -9.11
CA GLY A 533 9.42 51.51 -9.46
C GLY A 533 9.47 50.54 -8.26
N VAL A 534 9.12 50.99 -7.04
CA VAL A 534 9.24 50.22 -5.79
C VAL A 534 8.04 50.42 -4.86
N CYS A 535 7.85 49.47 -3.94
CA CYS A 535 6.87 49.55 -2.87
C CYS A 535 7.52 49.65 -1.47
N ASN A 536 7.07 50.60 -0.66
CA ASN A 536 7.62 50.88 0.66
C ASN A 536 6.82 50.22 1.79
N ALA A 537 5.52 50.03 1.64
CA ALA A 537 4.64 49.35 2.59
C ALA A 537 3.81 48.27 1.88
N CYS A 538 3.95 47.02 2.30
CA CYS A 538 3.18 45.91 1.74
C CYS A 538 1.87 45.67 2.50
N SER A 539 0.90 45.07 1.83
CA SER A 539 -0.39 44.66 2.41
C SER A 539 -0.23 43.50 3.39
N ALA A 540 -1.26 43.28 4.24
CA ALA A 540 -1.27 42.15 5.16
C ALA A 540 -1.11 40.82 4.39
N GLY A 541 -0.31 39.89 4.93
CA GLY A 541 0.10 38.66 4.24
C GLY A 541 1.34 38.78 3.34
N TYR A 542 1.81 40.01 3.07
CA TYR A 542 3.02 40.26 2.28
C TYR A 542 4.11 40.95 3.11
N PHE A 543 5.38 40.59 2.87
CA PHE A 543 6.55 41.25 3.47
C PHE A 543 7.37 42.02 2.43
N ARG A 544 8.07 43.07 2.88
CA ARG A 544 8.95 43.86 2.03
C ARG A 544 10.33 43.20 1.90
N MET A 545 10.84 43.12 0.68
CA MET A 545 12.21 42.66 0.40
C MET A 545 12.77 43.38 -0.84
N ASN A 546 13.88 44.10 -0.69
CA ASN A 546 14.59 44.81 -1.77
C ASN A 546 13.64 45.53 -2.77
N GLY A 547 12.78 46.43 -2.26
CA GLY A 547 11.89 47.26 -3.08
C GLY A 547 10.56 46.61 -3.52
N GLY A 548 10.36 45.31 -3.31
CA GLY A 548 9.13 44.61 -3.67
C GLY A 548 8.31 44.04 -2.50
N CYS A 549 7.14 43.47 -2.82
CA CYS A 549 6.26 42.77 -1.89
C CYS A 549 6.14 41.27 -2.22
N TYR A 550 6.27 40.42 -1.20
CA TYR A 550 6.44 38.98 -1.34
C TYR A 550 5.56 38.20 -0.38
N GLU A 551 5.03 37.05 -0.81
CA GLU A 551 4.23 36.11 -0.02
C GLU A 551 5.01 34.83 0.33
N THR A 552 4.62 34.12 1.41
CA THR A 552 5.31 32.88 1.85
C THR A 552 4.90 31.63 1.09
N SER A 553 3.89 31.73 0.21
CA SER A 553 3.37 30.64 -0.62
C SER A 553 4.12 30.50 -1.97
N ARG A 554 4.76 31.58 -2.44
CA ARG A 554 5.37 31.69 -3.78
C ARG A 554 6.84 32.10 -3.72
N TYR A 555 7.62 31.61 -4.67
CA TYR A 555 9.00 32.05 -4.88
C TYR A 555 9.05 33.51 -5.36
N PRO A 556 10.06 34.29 -4.94
CA PRO A 556 11.13 33.91 -4.01
C PRO A 556 10.74 34.03 -2.53
N GLY A 557 9.58 34.58 -2.19
CA GLY A 557 9.19 34.85 -0.80
C GLY A 557 9.15 33.60 0.09
N LYS A 558 8.66 32.49 -0.46
CA LYS A 558 8.60 31.15 0.15
C LYS A 558 9.95 30.63 0.66
N SER A 559 11.06 30.86 -0.05
CA SER A 559 12.39 30.40 0.40
C SER A 559 13.09 31.37 1.34
N VAL A 560 12.56 32.58 1.55
CA VAL A 560 13.12 33.60 2.44
C VAL A 560 12.35 33.75 3.75
N CYS A 561 11.03 33.56 3.76
CA CYS A 561 10.18 33.88 4.90
C CYS A 561 9.14 32.78 5.17
N THR A 562 9.02 32.36 6.43
CA THR A 562 8.03 31.36 6.86
C THR A 562 6.82 31.98 7.56
N THR A 563 6.91 33.22 8.04
CA THR A 563 5.78 33.93 8.67
C THR A 563 5.88 35.43 8.46
N VAL A 564 4.81 36.07 7.99
CA VAL A 564 4.68 37.52 7.86
C VAL A 564 3.98 38.10 9.09
N ALA A 565 4.41 39.29 9.55
CA ALA A 565 3.73 40.00 10.63
C ALA A 565 2.28 40.35 10.26
N SER A 566 1.35 40.30 11.21
CA SER A 566 -0.09 40.52 10.96
C SER A 566 -0.42 41.90 10.38
N SER A 567 0.44 42.89 10.58
CA SER A 567 0.35 44.24 9.99
C SER A 567 0.79 44.32 8.52
N GLY A 568 1.37 43.25 7.95
CA GLY A 568 2.09 43.29 6.69
C GLY A 568 3.47 43.95 6.80
N GLY A 569 4.19 44.00 5.68
CA GLY A 569 5.45 44.71 5.50
C GLY A 569 6.71 44.02 6.08
N THR A 570 6.57 43.20 7.12
CA THR A 570 7.72 42.60 7.84
C THR A 570 7.69 41.08 7.79
N CYS A 571 8.82 40.46 7.45
CA CYS A 571 9.02 39.03 7.68
C CYS A 571 9.27 38.80 9.18
N GLN A 572 8.31 38.16 9.85
CA GLN A 572 8.34 37.91 11.30
C GLN A 572 9.27 36.74 11.65
N THR A 573 9.32 35.73 10.78
CA THR A 573 10.18 34.55 10.90
C THR A 573 10.82 34.29 9.54
N ALA A 574 12.13 34.48 9.45
CA ALA A 574 12.90 34.16 8.25
C ALA A 574 13.08 32.64 8.11
N ALA A 575 13.24 32.17 6.87
CA ALA A 575 13.63 30.80 6.58
C ALA A 575 15.11 30.57 6.92
N PRO A 576 15.51 29.32 7.24
CA PRO A 576 16.91 29.00 7.55
C PRO A 576 17.88 29.46 6.45
N GLY A 577 18.94 30.16 6.85
CA GLY A 577 19.94 30.73 5.93
C GLY A 577 19.68 32.17 5.51
N TYR A 578 18.58 32.79 5.96
CA TYR A 578 18.23 34.17 5.61
C TYR A 578 17.89 35.04 6.83
N LYS A 579 18.06 36.35 6.66
CA LYS A 579 17.53 37.41 7.51
C LYS A 579 16.98 38.51 6.61
N VAL A 580 15.84 39.10 6.96
CA VAL A 580 15.32 40.31 6.30
C VAL A 580 15.45 41.48 7.28
N ASP A 581 16.42 42.36 7.04
CA ASP A 581 16.74 43.48 7.93
C ASP A 581 16.23 44.80 7.34
N GLY A 582 15.26 45.45 7.98
CA GLY A 582 14.64 46.67 7.45
C GLY A 582 14.03 46.52 6.05
N GLY A 583 13.68 45.30 5.64
CA GLY A 583 13.22 44.99 4.27
C GLY A 583 14.34 44.80 3.24
N THR A 584 15.59 44.64 3.67
CA THR A 584 16.73 44.22 2.82
C THR A 584 17.08 42.77 3.13
N LEU A 585 17.25 41.94 2.09
CA LEU A 585 17.67 40.56 2.25
C LEU A 585 19.15 40.46 2.64
N VAL A 586 19.44 39.66 3.66
CA VAL A 586 20.77 39.24 4.08
C VAL A 586 20.82 37.72 4.02
N THR A 587 21.61 37.18 3.09
CA THR A 587 21.94 35.75 3.06
C THR A 587 23.00 35.47 4.11
N CYS A 588 22.76 34.46 4.94
CA CYS A 588 23.70 34.03 5.98
C CYS A 588 24.92 33.31 5.39
N PRO A 589 26.06 33.24 6.12
CA PRO A 589 27.23 32.48 5.67
C PRO A 589 26.94 30.97 5.56
N GLU A 590 27.80 30.22 4.85
CA GLU A 590 27.63 28.78 4.63
C GLU A 590 27.48 28.01 5.96
N GLY A 591 26.56 27.04 5.98
CA GLY A 591 26.27 26.23 7.17
C GLY A 591 25.50 26.95 8.29
N CYS A 592 25.09 28.20 8.08
CA CYS A 592 24.35 29.00 9.05
C CYS A 592 22.83 28.93 8.82
N SER A 593 22.04 28.72 9.88
CA SER A 593 20.57 28.78 9.85
C SER A 593 20.03 30.15 10.26
N ALA A 594 20.70 30.88 11.15
CA ALA A 594 20.35 32.26 11.53
C ALA A 594 21.60 33.10 11.82
N CYS A 595 21.61 34.33 11.32
CA CYS A 595 22.77 35.23 11.35
C CYS A 595 22.40 36.67 11.73
N THR A 596 23.37 37.46 12.19
CA THR A 596 23.22 38.92 12.35
C THR A 596 23.63 39.68 11.09
N SER A 597 24.59 39.15 10.33
CA SER A 597 25.07 39.66 9.04
C SER A 597 25.46 38.51 8.11
N SER A 598 25.81 38.81 6.86
CA SER A 598 26.32 37.84 5.88
C SER A 598 27.67 37.19 6.27
N THR A 599 28.31 37.65 7.35
CA THR A 599 29.60 37.12 7.83
C THR A 599 29.57 36.64 9.29
N ALA A 600 28.47 36.86 10.02
CA ALA A 600 28.35 36.54 11.44
C ALA A 600 27.10 35.71 11.72
N CYS A 601 27.32 34.41 11.97
CA CYS A 601 26.29 33.46 12.34
C CYS A 601 25.99 33.48 13.84
N THR A 602 24.74 33.21 14.21
CA THR A 602 24.29 32.98 15.60
C THR A 602 23.80 31.57 15.84
N THR A 603 23.27 30.90 14.81
CA THR A 603 22.75 29.53 14.88
C THR A 603 23.15 28.79 13.62
N CYS A 604 23.79 27.63 13.75
CA CYS A 604 24.16 26.82 12.61
C CYS A 604 22.99 25.96 12.11
N ALA A 605 23.08 25.51 10.85
CA ALA A 605 22.20 24.49 10.29
C ALA A 605 22.57 23.10 10.84
N ASP A 606 21.66 22.14 10.70
CA ASP A 606 21.93 20.76 11.11
C ASP A 606 23.15 20.19 10.38
N GLY A 607 23.97 19.43 11.10
CA GLY A 607 25.27 18.96 10.60
C GLY A 607 26.39 20.02 10.65
N TYR A 608 26.21 21.14 11.35
CA TYR A 608 27.23 22.15 11.61
C TYR A 608 27.28 22.57 13.09
N VAL A 609 28.43 23.04 13.54
CA VAL A 609 28.69 23.59 14.89
C VAL A 609 29.16 25.05 14.81
N LEU A 610 28.70 25.87 15.74
CA LEU A 610 29.13 27.27 15.85
C LEU A 610 30.50 27.36 16.52
N VAL A 611 31.50 27.86 15.78
CA VAL A 611 32.86 28.10 16.26
C VAL A 611 33.13 29.60 16.12
N GLY A 612 33.07 30.32 17.25
CA GLY A 612 33.06 31.79 17.25
C GLY A 612 31.78 32.32 16.61
N THR A 613 31.88 32.94 15.44
CA THR A 613 30.73 33.45 14.64
C THR A 613 30.57 32.72 13.29
N ALA A 614 31.25 31.59 13.09
CA ALA A 614 31.22 30.82 11.85
C ALA A 614 30.76 29.37 12.10
N CYS A 615 30.12 28.77 11.10
CA CYS A 615 29.66 27.39 11.18
C CYS A 615 30.69 26.45 10.56
N SER A 616 31.21 25.52 11.36
CA SER A 616 32.07 24.44 10.87
C SER A 616 31.23 23.19 10.65
N LYS A 617 31.34 22.58 9.47
CA LYS A 617 30.65 21.32 9.18
C LYS A 617 31.13 20.23 10.12
N CYS A 618 30.22 19.41 10.65
CA CYS A 618 30.59 18.25 11.45
C CYS A 618 31.43 17.26 10.62
N ASP A 619 32.25 16.46 11.30
CA ASP A 619 32.92 15.31 10.71
C ASP A 619 31.88 14.37 10.06
N ALA A 620 32.27 13.68 8.97
CA ALA A 620 31.36 12.82 8.21
C ALA A 620 30.81 11.61 9.01
N SER A 621 31.46 11.26 10.14
CA SER A 621 30.96 10.25 11.08
C SER A 621 29.88 10.79 12.04
N CYS A 622 29.77 12.10 12.23
CA CYS A 622 28.72 12.73 13.03
C CYS A 622 27.47 13.03 12.19
N LEU A 623 26.28 12.77 12.73
CA LEU A 623 25.03 13.35 12.23
C LEU A 623 24.85 14.78 12.78
N THR A 624 25.18 14.98 14.05
CA THR A 624 25.22 16.29 14.70
C THR A 624 26.44 16.38 15.61
N CYS A 625 27.01 17.56 15.75
CA CYS A 625 28.16 17.86 16.61
C CYS A 625 27.86 19.06 17.53
N GLU A 626 28.63 19.24 18.59
CA GLU A 626 28.29 20.16 19.70
C GLU A 626 29.31 21.26 19.99
N THR A 627 30.53 20.93 20.41
CA THR A 627 31.56 21.91 20.83
C THR A 627 32.70 22.06 19.81
N SER A 628 32.84 21.09 18.92
CA SER A 628 33.74 21.11 17.77
C SER A 628 33.21 20.19 16.67
N ALA A 629 33.70 20.33 15.44
CA ALA A 629 33.27 19.52 14.30
C ALA A 629 33.46 18.01 14.53
N SER A 630 34.47 17.64 15.32
CA SER A 630 34.82 16.25 15.69
C SER A 630 34.22 15.79 17.02
N THR A 631 33.43 16.63 17.71
CA THR A 631 32.72 16.27 18.95
C THR A 631 31.27 15.94 18.61
N CYS A 632 31.01 14.67 18.27
CA CYS A 632 29.70 14.23 17.83
C CYS A 632 28.69 14.15 18.98
N LYS A 633 27.55 14.84 18.82
CA LYS A 633 26.37 14.69 19.68
C LYS A 633 25.58 13.44 19.29
N ALA A 634 25.38 13.19 18.00
CA ALA A 634 24.82 11.96 17.44
C ALA A 634 25.63 11.51 16.22
N CYS A 635 25.64 10.21 15.94
CA CYS A 635 26.39 9.60 14.84
C CYS A 635 25.56 9.47 13.56
N ALA A 636 26.25 9.53 12.41
CA ALA A 636 25.67 9.21 11.12
C ALA A 636 25.36 7.70 11.04
N SER A 637 24.41 7.32 10.18
CA SER A 637 24.07 5.91 9.95
C SER A 637 25.32 5.11 9.55
N GLY A 638 25.48 3.93 10.14
CA GLY A 638 26.70 3.12 10.02
C GLY A 638 27.80 3.44 11.02
N TYR A 639 27.58 4.35 11.97
CA TYR A 639 28.51 4.66 13.07
C TYR A 639 27.81 4.59 14.44
N TYR A 640 28.51 4.06 15.45
CA TYR A 640 28.10 4.12 16.86
C TYR A 640 28.88 5.19 17.63
N LYS A 641 28.28 5.69 18.71
CA LYS A 641 28.89 6.70 19.58
C LYS A 641 29.81 6.05 20.61
N SER A 642 31.10 6.35 20.55
CA SER A 642 32.09 6.05 21.59
C SER A 642 32.57 7.36 22.22
N ASN A 643 32.17 7.62 23.46
CA ASN A 643 32.34 8.91 24.12
C ASN A 643 31.77 10.06 23.26
N SER A 644 32.59 10.98 22.75
CA SER A 644 32.19 12.03 21.81
C SER A 644 32.66 11.80 20.36
N LYS A 645 33.09 10.59 20.03
CA LYS A 645 33.49 10.18 18.68
C LYS A 645 32.44 9.24 18.08
N CYS A 646 32.38 9.19 16.75
CA CYS A 646 31.57 8.22 16.03
C CYS A 646 32.49 7.24 15.28
N ILE A 647 32.28 5.96 15.53
CA ILE A 647 33.12 4.86 15.06
C ILE A 647 32.28 3.96 14.17
N ALA A 648 32.80 3.56 13.01
CA ALA A 648 32.04 2.74 12.07
C ALA A 648 31.64 1.38 12.70
N CYS A 649 30.43 0.90 12.41
CA CYS A 649 29.82 -0.26 13.04
C CYS A 649 30.63 -1.57 12.90
N ASP A 650 31.52 -1.66 11.91
CA ASP A 650 32.42 -2.79 11.70
C ASP A 650 33.80 -2.66 12.40
N LYS A 651 34.04 -1.56 13.14
CA LYS A 651 35.28 -1.26 13.85
C LYS A 651 35.09 -1.23 15.36
N SER A 652 36.15 -1.57 16.09
CA SER A 652 36.19 -1.53 17.55
C SER A 652 36.88 -0.24 18.04
N ASP A 653 36.46 0.28 19.19
CA ASP A 653 37.12 1.38 19.90
C ASP A 653 37.11 1.11 21.41
N GLY A 654 38.31 1.06 22.00
CA GLY A 654 38.50 0.65 23.39
C GLY A 654 37.89 -0.73 23.70
N SER A 655 36.92 -0.74 24.60
CA SER A 655 36.20 -1.95 25.07
C SER A 655 34.94 -2.27 24.27
N ILE A 656 34.56 -1.44 23.28
CA ILE A 656 33.42 -1.67 22.39
C ILE A 656 33.92 -2.37 21.12
N THR A 657 33.33 -3.51 20.76
CA THR A 657 33.73 -4.29 19.59
C THR A 657 32.77 -4.14 18.41
N GLY A 658 33.31 -3.83 17.24
CA GLY A 658 32.52 -3.73 16.00
C GLY A 658 32.05 -5.08 15.49
N VAL A 659 30.91 -5.12 14.81
CA VAL A 659 30.36 -6.33 14.16
C VAL A 659 30.67 -6.28 12.67
N LYS A 660 31.47 -7.25 12.19
CA LYS A 660 31.92 -7.28 10.79
C LYS A 660 30.73 -7.33 9.82
N GLY A 661 30.68 -6.39 8.88
CA GLY A 661 29.59 -6.27 7.90
C GLY A 661 28.34 -5.57 8.42
N CYS A 662 28.35 -5.04 9.64
CA CYS A 662 27.23 -4.27 10.17
C CYS A 662 27.13 -2.89 9.49
N ALA A 663 25.97 -2.58 8.91
CA ALA A 663 25.67 -1.35 8.18
C ALA A 663 24.92 -0.30 9.03
N SER A 664 24.31 -0.69 10.14
CA SER A 664 23.71 0.22 11.13
C SER A 664 23.70 -0.44 12.50
N CYS A 665 24.03 0.30 13.56
CA CYS A 665 24.21 -0.23 14.92
C CYS A 665 24.03 0.82 16.02
N ALA A 666 23.97 0.36 17.28
CA ALA A 666 24.14 1.19 18.46
C ALA A 666 25.29 0.70 19.35
N ALA A 667 25.83 1.61 20.17
CA ALA A 667 26.79 1.26 21.22
C ALA A 667 26.12 0.46 22.35
N PRO A 668 26.83 -0.48 23.01
CA PRO A 668 26.28 -1.24 24.12
C PRO A 668 26.04 -0.35 25.35
N SER A 669 24.97 -0.64 26.10
CA SER A 669 24.52 0.15 27.27
C SER A 669 25.54 0.30 28.41
N GLY A 670 26.57 -0.55 28.44
CA GLY A 670 27.63 -0.55 29.45
C GLY A 670 29.02 -0.11 28.96
N SER A 671 29.12 0.50 27.76
CA SER A 671 30.39 0.94 27.15
C SER A 671 31.45 -0.16 26.96
N THR A 672 31.04 -1.43 27.02
CA THR A 672 31.87 -2.63 26.87
C THR A 672 31.06 -3.71 26.17
N GLY A 673 31.69 -4.48 25.28
CA GLY A 673 31.06 -5.55 24.51
C GLY A 673 30.73 -5.17 23.05
N PRO A 674 30.07 -6.06 22.30
CA PRO A 674 29.77 -5.82 20.89
C PRO A 674 28.74 -4.71 20.68
N VAL A 675 28.84 -4.02 19.56
CA VAL A 675 27.80 -3.11 19.08
C VAL A 675 26.53 -3.90 18.74
N LEU A 676 25.37 -3.32 19.05
CA LEU A 676 24.08 -3.92 18.71
C LEU A 676 23.79 -3.66 17.24
N CYS A 677 23.89 -4.69 16.39
CA CYS A 677 23.74 -4.53 14.96
C CYS A 677 22.27 -4.56 14.52
N TYR A 678 21.81 -3.48 13.88
CA TYR A 678 20.44 -3.34 13.37
C TYR A 678 20.28 -3.73 11.90
N LEU A 679 21.34 -3.60 11.10
CA LEU A 679 21.37 -4.04 9.71
C LEU A 679 22.73 -4.67 9.40
N VAL A 680 22.71 -5.83 8.75
CA VAL A 680 23.90 -6.41 8.12
C VAL A 680 23.89 -6.00 6.65
N GLY A 681 24.95 -5.32 6.19
CA GLY A 681 25.07 -4.95 4.78
C GLY A 681 25.25 -6.20 3.91
N MET A 682 24.69 -6.18 2.70
CA MET A 682 24.90 -7.24 1.70
C MET A 682 26.35 -7.23 1.17
N VAL A 683 27.29 -7.68 2.01
CA VAL A 683 28.57 -8.16 1.53
C VAL A 683 28.29 -9.45 0.78
N LEU A 684 28.51 -9.45 -0.55
CA LEU A 684 28.52 -10.67 -1.34
C LEU A 684 29.41 -11.70 -0.65
N LEU A 685 28.79 -12.75 -0.11
CA LEU A 685 29.51 -13.90 0.44
C LEU A 685 30.33 -14.49 -0.70
N ALA A 686 31.64 -14.32 -0.63
CA ALA A 686 32.55 -14.96 -1.56
C ALA A 686 32.29 -16.48 -1.52
N PRO A 687 32.08 -17.15 -2.67
CA PRO A 687 31.78 -18.56 -2.68
C PRO A 687 32.93 -19.37 -2.08
N SER A 688 32.58 -20.38 -1.26
CA SER A 688 33.51 -21.34 -0.67
C SER A 688 34.41 -22.00 -1.74
N PRO A 689 35.64 -22.40 -1.40
CA PRO A 689 36.74 -22.46 -2.37
C PRO A 689 36.82 -23.76 -3.21
N HIS A 690 35.74 -24.18 -3.87
CA HIS A 690 35.74 -25.30 -4.82
C HIS A 690 34.98 -24.97 -6.12
N VAL A 691 35.50 -25.46 -7.26
CA VAL A 691 35.07 -25.30 -8.68
C VAL A 691 35.78 -24.13 -9.43
N PRO A 692 36.27 -24.31 -10.68
CA PRO A 692 37.39 -23.52 -11.22
C PRO A 692 37.01 -22.30 -12.09
N VAL A 693 38.05 -21.52 -12.40
CA VAL A 693 38.04 -20.17 -13.00
C VAL A 693 37.55 -20.13 -14.46
N GLY A 694 36.69 -19.16 -14.79
CA GLY A 694 36.36 -18.81 -16.17
C GLY A 694 35.56 -17.50 -16.30
N MET A 695 36.16 -16.51 -16.97
CA MET A 695 35.59 -15.19 -17.37
C MET A 695 35.41 -14.11 -16.30
N SER A 696 36.32 -13.13 -16.33
CA SER A 696 36.19 -11.83 -15.66
C SER A 696 35.21 -10.92 -16.39
N ALA A 697 34.29 -10.30 -15.66
CA ALA A 697 33.65 -9.04 -16.06
C ALA A 697 33.99 -7.97 -15.02
N LEU A 698 34.78 -6.97 -15.40
CA LEU A 698 34.96 -5.78 -14.57
C LEU A 698 33.67 -4.96 -14.59
N LEU A 699 32.99 -4.87 -13.45
CA LEU A 699 32.05 -3.79 -13.15
C LEU A 699 32.58 -3.03 -11.93
N LEU A 700 33.23 -1.90 -12.21
CA LEU A 700 33.49 -0.87 -11.21
C LEU A 700 32.14 -0.22 -10.87
N VAL A 701 31.66 -0.42 -9.65
CA VAL A 701 30.57 0.39 -9.08
C VAL A 701 31.08 1.07 -7.82
N SER A 702 30.97 2.39 -7.83
CA SER A 702 31.36 3.31 -6.77
C SER A 702 30.61 3.04 -5.46
N HIS A 703 31.06 3.65 -4.36
CA HIS A 703 30.45 3.55 -3.03
C HIS A 703 28.91 3.51 -3.03
N VAL A 704 28.38 2.54 -2.29
CA VAL A 704 26.96 2.48 -1.92
C VAL A 704 26.64 3.68 -1.02
N SER A 705 26.13 4.75 -1.62
CA SER A 705 25.47 5.84 -0.90
C SER A 705 24.08 5.35 -0.47
N PRO A 706 23.70 5.40 0.82
CA PRO A 706 22.43 4.86 1.32
C PRO A 706 21.23 5.79 1.05
N ALA A 707 21.22 6.51 -0.07
CA ALA A 707 20.21 7.50 -0.41
C ALA A 707 19.35 7.00 -1.59
N PRO A 708 18.01 6.84 -1.43
CA PRO A 708 17.12 6.52 -2.55
C PRO A 708 17.02 7.69 -3.55
N CYS A 709 17.39 8.91 -3.12
CA CYS A 709 17.51 10.08 -3.97
C CYS A 709 18.90 10.19 -4.59
N TRP A 710 19.00 9.90 -5.89
CA TRP A 710 20.22 10.10 -6.68
C TRP A 710 20.50 11.59 -6.90
N VAL A 711 21.21 12.22 -5.96
CA VAL A 711 21.69 13.60 -6.12
C VAL A 711 22.77 13.64 -7.20
N ARG A 712 22.37 13.89 -8.45
CA ARG A 712 23.27 14.39 -9.50
C ARG A 712 23.68 15.83 -9.15
N ARG A 713 24.62 15.97 -8.22
CA ARG A 713 25.33 17.21 -7.95
C ARG A 713 26.18 17.56 -9.18
N MET A 714 25.61 18.34 -10.11
CA MET A 714 26.41 19.07 -11.08
C MET A 714 27.11 20.22 -10.35
N VAL A 715 28.22 19.89 -9.68
CA VAL A 715 29.17 20.90 -9.21
C VAL A 715 29.90 21.40 -10.43
N ALA A 716 29.61 22.64 -10.84
CA ALA A 716 30.46 23.35 -11.78
C ALA A 716 31.76 23.72 -11.06
N GLU A 717 32.80 22.90 -11.25
CA GLU A 717 34.15 23.23 -10.79
C GLU A 717 34.63 24.51 -11.49
N ARG A 718 34.81 25.59 -10.73
CA ARG A 718 35.60 26.74 -11.22
C ARG A 718 37.06 26.28 -11.28
N PRO A 719 37.75 26.40 -12.43
CA PRO A 719 39.19 26.15 -12.46
C PRO A 719 39.90 27.19 -11.59
N GLN A 720 40.80 26.73 -10.71
CA GLN A 720 41.75 27.60 -10.04
C GLN A 720 42.72 28.15 -11.08
N GLY A 721 42.77 29.47 -11.24
CA GLY A 721 43.84 30.13 -11.99
C GLY A 721 45.13 30.10 -11.19
N SER A 722 46.18 29.52 -11.77
CA SER A 722 47.56 29.63 -11.28
C SER A 722 48.28 30.71 -12.09
N GLU A 723 48.75 31.74 -11.38
CA GLU A 723 49.67 32.82 -11.79
C GLU A 723 49.24 33.73 -12.97
#